data_AF-A0A7L4X7L1-F1
#
_entry.id   AF-A0A7L4X7L1-F1
#
_cell.length_a   1.000
_cell.length_b   1.000
_cell.length_c   1.000
_cell.angle_alpha   90.00
_cell.angle_beta   90.00
_cell.angle_gamma   90.00
#
_symmetry.space_group_name_H-M   'P 1'
#
loop_
_entity.id
_entity.type
_entity.pdbx_description
1 polymer ?
#
loop_
_entity_poly.entity_id
_entity_poly.type
_entity_poly.pdbx_seq_one_letter_code
_entity_poly.pdbx_strand_id
1 'polypeptide(L)'
;KKKIELSESKDITDAQISIAWRGDCELFAISFLGHSGRMFKVYSKEGVLQFTSEKLNGLESPMSWRPSGMWIAIPQLIENKYAIALFEKNGLRHREVVLPFSKEIEYVKSVQWSNDSEILLVHTINQSENNLQNMYLYTICNYHWYLKQFLQFQTPVSTYQWDCLLSGGKILRVLLNDGTFLTYKWEFGINRSLGKDHNDESNVAVIDGKNVLLSNFRGTVIPPPMYGLMLTADSNINEVGFLKTDVSEVDSNKLFILDAQNNLKIFQLVYTESNVRRLQSHEVIGQFKVESHCSEKLPLEYCHWKWIASDLFVCCQYLPGKSSLKLMKIGENNLQIVDTIEIPGLIGFLTVSKNEIVYQIISDGIYSMSIKNNKFVANDGELYSLPDCLEKIEAVEIENKLNIFSLRSKELCCNANKIATGVTSFFITNKYLMYTTIAQLHFMKLNNQMKQIICERRLERGSKLVIVVPDDSKTIFQLPRGNLEALHPRVLVLDIIAKLLQDKQYRTAFDILRKQRINLNLLVDHNPNDFLADINIFIDQIDNIQWLNLFLSDLQNKDVTQTMYASNYEERKATPTNPGEYNVDNKIKSICDCMIAAFEAKNNIKYLLPIITCHVKMGNMEQALQIIWQRKQKENSSTAEVSSDDALKYLLYLDDVNELYNVALGLYDFG
;
A
#
# COMPACT_ATOMS: atom_id res chain seq x y z
N LYS A 1 -25.61 -25.60 -24.90
CA LYS A 1 -25.36 -26.96 -24.36
C LYS A 1 -25.09 -27.92 -25.53
N LYS A 2 -23.84 -28.02 -26.00
CA LYS A 2 -23.42 -29.10 -26.91
C LYS A 2 -23.15 -30.33 -26.04
N LYS A 3 -23.76 -31.47 -26.38
CA LYS A 3 -23.42 -32.78 -25.82
C LYS A 3 -21.95 -33.03 -26.15
N ILE A 4 -21.11 -33.12 -25.13
CA ILE A 4 -19.74 -33.63 -25.26
C ILE A 4 -19.90 -35.15 -25.33
N GLU A 5 -19.52 -35.75 -26.45
CA GLU A 5 -19.48 -37.20 -26.61
C GLU A 5 -18.38 -37.77 -25.71
N LEU A 6 -18.71 -38.83 -24.98
CA LEU A 6 -17.79 -39.55 -24.10
C LEU A 6 -16.79 -40.34 -24.98
N SER A 7 -15.57 -39.84 -25.11
CA SER A 7 -14.44 -40.66 -25.52
C SER A 7 -13.96 -41.49 -24.34
N GLU A 8 -14.09 -42.82 -24.43
CA GLU A 8 -13.50 -43.78 -23.49
C GLU A 8 -11.97 -43.80 -23.66
N SER A 9 -11.26 -42.82 -23.09
CA SER A 9 -9.85 -43.05 -22.76
C SER A 9 -9.79 -43.95 -21.53
N LYS A 10 -9.35 -45.20 -21.74
CA LYS A 10 -8.92 -46.12 -20.69
C LYS A 10 -7.60 -45.62 -20.08
N ASP A 11 -7.63 -44.47 -19.42
CA ASP A 11 -6.63 -44.18 -18.40
C ASP A 11 -6.94 -45.09 -17.21
N ILE A 12 -5.92 -45.75 -16.67
CA ILE A 12 -6.02 -46.50 -15.41
C ILE A 12 -6.34 -45.47 -14.33
N THR A 13 -7.63 -45.21 -14.12
CA THR A 13 -8.09 -44.26 -13.12
C THR A 13 -7.81 -44.85 -11.75
N ASP A 14 -6.97 -44.17 -10.97
CA ASP A 14 -6.70 -44.48 -9.58
C ASP A 14 -8.02 -44.80 -8.84
N ALA A 15 -8.06 -45.91 -8.10
CA ALA A 15 -9.22 -46.36 -7.35
C ALA A 15 -9.24 -45.83 -5.90
N GLN A 16 -8.22 -45.06 -5.50
CA GLN A 16 -8.10 -44.53 -4.14
C GLN A 16 -9.30 -43.65 -3.77
N ILE A 17 -9.82 -43.87 -2.57
CA ILE A 17 -10.90 -43.07 -2.01
C ILE A 17 -10.27 -41.91 -1.23
N SER A 18 -10.77 -40.70 -1.46
CA SER A 18 -10.33 -39.49 -0.76
C SER A 18 -11.47 -38.89 0.03
N ILE A 19 -11.21 -38.45 1.25
CA ILE A 19 -12.20 -37.84 2.14
C ILE A 19 -11.70 -36.45 2.54
N ALA A 20 -12.59 -35.46 2.48
CA ALA A 20 -12.28 -34.09 2.90
C ALA A 20 -13.42 -33.53 3.75
N TRP A 21 -13.07 -33.00 4.93
CA TRP A 21 -14.01 -32.36 5.85
C TRP A 21 -14.08 -30.86 5.62
N ARG A 22 -15.27 -30.28 5.80
CA ARG A 22 -15.42 -28.83 5.98
C ARG A 22 -14.84 -28.44 7.34
N GLY A 23 -14.33 -27.21 7.48
CA GLY A 23 -13.61 -26.78 8.69
C GLY A 23 -14.44 -26.78 9.98
N ASP A 24 -15.76 -26.71 9.89
CA ASP A 24 -16.69 -26.81 11.04
C ASP A 24 -17.18 -28.26 11.30
N CYS A 25 -16.70 -29.23 10.53
CA CYS A 25 -17.06 -30.65 10.60
C CYS A 25 -18.55 -30.98 10.40
N GLU A 26 -19.37 -30.05 9.93
CA GLU A 26 -20.81 -30.30 9.68
C GLU A 26 -21.04 -31.11 8.40
N LEU A 27 -20.13 -31.00 7.43
CA LEU A 27 -20.18 -31.70 6.14
C LEU A 27 -18.83 -32.34 5.82
N PHE A 28 -18.86 -33.44 5.08
CA PHE A 28 -17.68 -34.03 4.46
C PHE A 28 -17.98 -34.56 3.06
N ALA A 29 -16.96 -34.56 2.21
CA ALA A 29 -17.02 -35.08 0.85
C ALA A 29 -16.22 -36.39 0.74
N ILE A 30 -16.74 -37.34 -0.03
CA ILE A 30 -16.06 -38.60 -0.39
C ILE A 30 -15.91 -38.64 -1.92
N SER A 31 -14.67 -38.67 -2.40
CA SER A 31 -14.32 -38.89 -3.82
C SER A 31 -14.00 -40.35 -4.05
N PHE A 32 -14.64 -40.97 -5.04
CA PHE A 32 -14.50 -42.39 -5.35
C PHE A 32 -14.66 -42.64 -6.86
N LEU A 33 -14.18 -43.79 -7.32
CA LEU A 33 -14.33 -44.23 -8.70
C LEU A 33 -15.72 -44.85 -8.91
N GLY A 34 -16.55 -44.22 -9.74
CA GLY A 34 -17.87 -44.73 -10.12
C GLY A 34 -17.87 -45.43 -11.49
N HIS A 35 -19.03 -45.95 -11.90
CA HIS A 35 -19.19 -46.63 -13.20
C HIS A 35 -18.92 -45.74 -14.43
N SER A 36 -19.12 -44.43 -14.31
CA SER A 36 -18.95 -43.46 -15.40
C SER A 36 -17.77 -42.51 -15.17
N GLY A 37 -16.74 -42.97 -14.46
CA GLY A 37 -15.59 -42.17 -14.03
C GLY A 37 -15.67 -41.74 -12.57
N ARG A 38 -14.66 -40.97 -12.15
CA ARG A 38 -14.54 -40.48 -10.77
C ARG A 38 -15.59 -39.41 -10.48
N MET A 39 -16.19 -39.47 -9.29
CA MET A 39 -17.18 -38.52 -8.80
C MET A 39 -17.04 -38.37 -7.28
N PHE A 40 -17.68 -37.36 -6.71
CA PHE A 40 -17.75 -37.21 -5.26
C PHE A 40 -19.18 -37.01 -4.75
N LYS A 41 -19.40 -37.38 -3.50
CA LYS A 41 -20.67 -37.16 -2.79
C LYS A 41 -20.40 -36.42 -1.49
N VAL A 42 -21.34 -35.55 -1.11
CA VAL A 42 -21.27 -34.75 0.11
C VAL A 42 -22.29 -35.28 1.10
N TYR A 43 -21.86 -35.51 2.33
CA TYR A 43 -22.64 -36.06 3.43
C TYR A 43 -22.67 -35.09 4.61
N SER A 44 -23.72 -35.16 5.42
CA SER A 44 -23.74 -34.53 6.75
C SER A 44 -22.87 -35.32 7.73
N LYS A 45 -22.54 -34.73 8.88
CA LYS A 45 -21.81 -35.42 9.96
C LYS A 45 -22.48 -36.71 10.45
N GLU A 46 -23.79 -36.85 10.28
CA GLU A 46 -24.56 -38.08 10.57
C GLU A 46 -24.48 -39.14 9.44
N GLY A 47 -23.78 -38.85 8.34
CA GLY A 47 -23.65 -39.75 7.18
C GLY A 47 -24.83 -39.69 6.21
N VAL A 48 -25.72 -38.70 6.33
CA VAL A 48 -26.85 -38.53 5.41
C VAL A 48 -26.36 -37.87 4.13
N LEU A 49 -26.64 -38.49 2.98
CA LEU A 49 -26.30 -37.94 1.67
C LEU A 49 -27.02 -36.60 1.44
N GLN A 50 -26.26 -35.55 1.19
CA GLN A 50 -26.77 -34.20 0.91
C GLN A 50 -26.71 -33.89 -0.58
N PHE A 51 -25.54 -34.09 -1.21
CA PHE A 51 -25.31 -33.71 -2.61
C PHE A 51 -24.46 -34.75 -3.34
N THR A 52 -24.59 -34.76 -4.66
CA THR A 52 -23.80 -35.60 -5.57
C THR A 52 -23.18 -34.71 -6.62
N SER A 53 -21.89 -34.89 -6.91
CA SER A 53 -21.19 -34.11 -7.93
C SER A 53 -21.79 -34.32 -9.31
N GLU A 54 -21.69 -33.29 -10.15
CA GLU A 54 -21.89 -33.49 -11.58
C GLU A 54 -20.87 -34.49 -12.16
N LYS A 55 -21.25 -35.14 -13.26
CA LYS A 55 -20.40 -36.12 -13.92
C LYS A 55 -19.46 -35.40 -14.87
N LEU A 56 -18.18 -35.37 -14.52
CA LEU A 56 -17.12 -34.79 -15.34
C LEU A 56 -16.00 -35.80 -15.58
N ASN A 57 -15.42 -35.74 -16.77
CA ASN A 57 -14.30 -36.58 -17.14
C ASN A 57 -12.98 -36.01 -16.58
N GLY A 58 -11.99 -36.89 -16.40
CA GLY A 58 -10.63 -36.51 -16.05
C GLY A 58 -10.43 -36.04 -14.60
N LEU A 59 -11.41 -36.24 -13.71
CA LEU A 59 -11.23 -35.97 -12.28
C LEU A 59 -10.26 -36.98 -11.64
N GLU A 60 -9.36 -36.48 -10.81
CA GLU A 60 -8.35 -37.26 -10.12
C GLU A 60 -8.67 -37.49 -8.65
N SER A 61 -7.89 -38.37 -8.00
CA SER A 61 -8.12 -38.80 -6.63
C SER A 61 -7.96 -37.71 -5.56
N PRO A 62 -6.93 -36.83 -5.61
CA PRO A 62 -6.71 -35.85 -4.54
C PRO A 62 -7.90 -34.91 -4.36
N MET A 63 -8.25 -34.62 -3.10
CA MET A 63 -9.36 -33.73 -2.79
C MET A 63 -9.10 -32.95 -1.51
N SER A 64 -9.41 -31.66 -1.52
CA SER A 64 -9.37 -30.81 -0.33
C SER A 64 -10.54 -29.85 -0.28
N TRP A 65 -11.15 -29.68 0.88
CA TRP A 65 -12.22 -28.72 1.10
C TRP A 65 -11.67 -27.50 1.80
N ARG A 66 -11.91 -26.31 1.25
CA ARG A 66 -11.58 -25.03 1.89
C ARG A 66 -12.26 -24.91 3.28
N PRO A 67 -11.51 -24.82 4.39
CA PRO A 67 -12.08 -24.87 5.74
C PRO A 67 -13.22 -23.86 6.01
N SER A 68 -12.98 -22.58 5.69
CA SER A 68 -13.95 -21.49 5.76
C SER A 68 -14.30 -21.03 4.33
N GLY A 69 -15.13 -21.81 3.64
CA GLY A 69 -15.55 -21.48 2.29
C GLY A 69 -16.41 -22.51 1.60
N MET A 70 -16.68 -22.26 0.33
CA MET A 70 -17.57 -23.08 -0.48
C MET A 70 -16.85 -24.10 -1.36
N TRP A 71 -15.54 -23.96 -1.56
CA TRP A 71 -14.84 -24.67 -2.62
C TRP A 71 -14.20 -25.98 -2.17
N ILE A 72 -14.51 -27.04 -2.92
CA ILE A 72 -13.82 -28.32 -2.91
C ILE A 72 -12.88 -28.33 -4.12
N ALA A 73 -11.58 -28.49 -3.87
CA ALA A 73 -10.53 -28.51 -4.87
C ALA A 73 -10.19 -29.95 -5.26
N ILE A 74 -10.28 -30.25 -6.55
CA ILE A 74 -9.99 -31.58 -7.13
C ILE A 74 -9.19 -31.38 -8.44
N PRO A 75 -8.03 -32.03 -8.62
CA PRO A 75 -7.32 -31.98 -9.90
C PRO A 75 -8.16 -32.59 -11.02
N GLN A 76 -8.10 -31.96 -12.19
CA GLN A 76 -8.84 -32.37 -13.37
C GLN A 76 -7.98 -32.20 -14.63
N LEU A 77 -7.93 -33.25 -15.44
CA LEU A 77 -7.45 -33.19 -16.81
C LEU A 77 -8.62 -32.90 -17.75
N ILE A 78 -8.58 -31.77 -18.44
CA ILE A 78 -9.62 -31.34 -19.38
C ILE A 78 -8.98 -31.20 -20.73
N GLU A 79 -9.20 -32.18 -21.60
CA GLU A 79 -8.51 -32.28 -22.90
C GLU A 79 -6.98 -32.24 -22.66
N ASN A 80 -6.31 -31.13 -23.03
CA ASN A 80 -4.87 -30.93 -22.82
C ASN A 80 -4.54 -29.92 -21.70
N LYS A 81 -5.54 -29.47 -20.94
CA LYS A 81 -5.39 -28.50 -19.87
C LYS A 81 -5.44 -29.21 -18.53
N TYR A 82 -4.37 -29.08 -17.75
CA TYR A 82 -4.32 -29.58 -16.38
C TYR A 82 -4.65 -28.46 -15.40
N ALA A 83 -5.65 -28.68 -14.56
CA ALA A 83 -6.18 -27.65 -13.67
C ALA A 83 -6.68 -28.24 -12.35
N ILE A 84 -6.75 -27.43 -11.31
CA ILE A 84 -7.50 -27.74 -10.11
C ILE A 84 -8.93 -27.23 -10.28
N ALA A 85 -9.88 -28.13 -10.49
CA ALA A 85 -11.29 -27.80 -10.54
C ALA A 85 -11.83 -27.48 -9.14
N LEU A 86 -12.62 -26.41 -9.05
CA LEU A 86 -13.22 -25.92 -7.81
C LEU A 86 -14.74 -26.12 -7.89
N PHE A 87 -15.25 -26.95 -7.00
CA PHE A 87 -16.66 -27.29 -6.89
C PHE A 87 -17.30 -26.62 -5.68
N GLU A 88 -18.58 -26.29 -5.79
CA GLU A 88 -19.38 -25.93 -4.63
C GLU A 88 -19.90 -27.16 -3.88
N LYS A 89 -20.39 -26.95 -2.65
CA LYS A 89 -21.00 -28.02 -1.83
C LYS A 89 -22.15 -28.77 -2.53
N ASN A 90 -22.83 -28.11 -3.47
CA ASN A 90 -23.93 -28.69 -4.26
C ASN A 90 -23.44 -29.65 -5.36
N GLY A 91 -22.12 -29.81 -5.54
CA GLY A 91 -21.54 -30.70 -6.52
C GLY A 91 -21.34 -30.10 -7.92
N LEU A 92 -21.66 -28.80 -8.12
CA LEU A 92 -21.48 -28.12 -9.39
C LEU A 92 -20.07 -27.50 -9.49
N ARG A 93 -19.43 -27.65 -10.64
CA ARG A 93 -18.17 -26.96 -10.92
C ARG A 93 -18.42 -25.47 -11.09
N HIS A 94 -17.65 -24.68 -10.38
CA HIS A 94 -17.77 -23.23 -10.39
C HIS A 94 -16.55 -22.57 -11.02
N ARG A 95 -15.33 -23.00 -10.66
CA ARG A 95 -14.08 -22.35 -11.05
C ARG A 95 -12.95 -23.36 -11.28
N GLU A 96 -11.80 -22.85 -11.66
CA GLU A 96 -10.58 -23.62 -11.81
C GLU A 96 -9.33 -22.78 -11.48
N VAL A 97 -8.24 -23.46 -11.13
CA VAL A 97 -6.87 -22.93 -11.10
C VAL A 97 -6.10 -23.63 -12.20
N VAL A 98 -5.65 -22.90 -13.20
CA VAL A 98 -4.87 -23.48 -14.30
C VAL A 98 -3.45 -23.73 -13.82
N LEU A 99 -2.97 -24.97 -13.95
CA LEU A 99 -1.60 -25.32 -13.56
C LEU A 99 -0.63 -24.91 -14.66
N PRO A 100 0.60 -24.46 -14.32
CA PRO A 100 1.57 -23.95 -15.29
C PRO A 100 2.30 -25.06 -16.08
N PHE A 101 1.86 -26.32 -15.95
CA PHE A 101 2.49 -27.51 -16.54
C PHE A 101 1.41 -28.47 -17.07
N SER A 102 1.80 -29.33 -18.02
CA SER A 102 0.97 -30.43 -18.49
C SER A 102 1.13 -31.65 -17.58
N LYS A 103 0.09 -32.49 -17.54
CA LYS A 103 0.10 -33.73 -16.75
C LYS A 103 1.26 -34.67 -17.12
N GLU A 104 1.66 -34.68 -18.39
CA GLU A 104 2.77 -35.49 -18.92
C GLU A 104 4.11 -35.15 -18.27
N ILE A 105 4.31 -33.89 -17.86
CA ILE A 105 5.54 -33.43 -17.21
C ILE A 105 5.43 -33.60 -15.69
N GLU A 106 4.36 -33.11 -15.10
CA GLU A 106 4.14 -33.08 -13.65
C GLU A 106 2.69 -33.44 -13.34
N TYR A 107 2.47 -34.35 -12.37
CA TYR A 107 1.13 -34.71 -11.91
C TYR A 107 0.94 -34.37 -10.44
N VAL A 108 -0.32 -34.10 -10.05
CA VAL A 108 -0.70 -33.72 -8.70
C VAL A 108 -0.81 -34.95 -7.82
N LYS A 109 0.06 -35.04 -6.80
CA LYS A 109 0.02 -36.09 -5.77
C LYS A 109 -1.04 -35.77 -4.70
N SER A 110 -1.11 -34.50 -4.28
CA SER A 110 -1.99 -34.08 -3.20
C SER A 110 -2.29 -32.58 -3.26
N VAL A 111 -3.44 -32.20 -2.69
CA VAL A 111 -3.90 -30.81 -2.60
C VAL A 111 -4.34 -30.55 -1.16
N GLN A 112 -4.00 -29.40 -0.59
CA GLN A 112 -4.42 -29.06 0.77
C GLN A 112 -4.62 -27.54 0.93
N TRP A 113 -5.77 -27.16 1.47
CA TRP A 113 -6.00 -25.80 1.96
C TRP A 113 -5.32 -25.57 3.31
N SER A 114 -4.80 -24.37 3.52
CA SER A 114 -4.40 -23.89 4.85
C SER A 114 -5.61 -23.77 5.77
N ASN A 115 -5.38 -23.87 7.08
CA ASN A 115 -6.44 -23.89 8.08
C ASN A 115 -7.22 -22.57 8.15
N ASP A 116 -6.57 -21.46 7.80
CA ASP A 116 -7.21 -20.13 7.69
C ASP A 116 -7.89 -19.88 6.33
N SER A 117 -7.80 -20.85 5.39
CA SER A 117 -8.39 -20.79 4.06
C SER A 117 -7.82 -19.72 3.12
N GLU A 118 -6.62 -19.21 3.39
CA GLU A 118 -5.94 -18.22 2.55
C GLU A 118 -5.06 -18.85 1.45
N ILE A 119 -4.43 -19.99 1.73
CA ILE A 119 -3.45 -20.64 0.86
C ILE A 119 -3.98 -21.99 0.37
N LEU A 120 -3.94 -22.21 -0.94
CA LEU A 120 -4.14 -23.51 -1.57
C LEU A 120 -2.78 -24.08 -1.96
N LEU A 121 -2.37 -25.17 -1.30
CA LEU A 121 -1.13 -25.89 -1.61
C LEU A 121 -1.43 -27.01 -2.60
N VAL A 122 -0.69 -27.03 -3.71
CA VAL A 122 -0.72 -28.11 -4.70
C VAL A 122 0.65 -28.79 -4.71
N HIS A 123 0.69 -30.07 -4.34
CA HIS A 123 1.90 -30.89 -4.30
C HIS A 123 1.94 -31.84 -5.49
N THR A 124 3.08 -31.88 -6.17
CA THR A 124 3.25 -32.54 -7.46
C THR A 124 4.53 -33.36 -7.50
N ILE A 125 4.54 -34.37 -8.37
CA ILE A 125 5.71 -35.20 -8.67
C ILE A 125 6.02 -35.05 -10.16
N ASN A 126 7.30 -34.85 -10.48
CA ASN A 126 7.77 -34.85 -11.86
C ASN A 126 7.83 -36.27 -12.42
N GLN A 127 7.29 -36.51 -13.61
CA GLN A 127 7.26 -37.85 -14.20
C GLN A 127 8.64 -38.34 -14.68
N SER A 128 9.49 -37.44 -15.16
CA SER A 128 10.82 -37.79 -15.65
C SER A 128 11.79 -38.08 -14.51
N GLU A 129 11.63 -37.36 -13.40
CA GLU A 129 12.45 -37.48 -12.19
C GLU A 129 11.53 -37.65 -10.98
N ASN A 130 11.09 -38.88 -10.68
CA ASN A 130 10.17 -39.16 -9.57
C ASN A 130 10.65 -38.67 -8.19
N ASN A 131 11.95 -38.43 -8.03
CA ASN A 131 12.50 -37.87 -6.80
C ASN A 131 12.19 -36.37 -6.66
N LEU A 132 12.05 -35.67 -7.78
CA LEU A 132 11.79 -34.25 -7.81
C LEU A 132 10.30 -33.97 -7.54
N GLN A 133 10.05 -33.31 -6.41
CA GLN A 133 8.71 -32.96 -5.96
C GLN A 133 8.59 -31.46 -5.77
N ASN A 134 7.47 -30.90 -6.21
CA ASN A 134 7.23 -29.47 -6.14
C ASN A 134 5.95 -29.16 -5.35
N MET A 135 5.99 -28.11 -4.54
CA MET A 135 4.82 -27.53 -3.87
C MET A 135 4.57 -26.11 -4.37
N TYR A 136 3.37 -25.87 -4.86
CA TYR A 136 2.88 -24.59 -5.35
C TYR A 136 1.90 -23.99 -4.34
N LEU A 137 2.18 -22.77 -3.87
CA LEU A 137 1.33 -22.08 -2.90
C LEU A 137 0.55 -20.96 -3.59
N TYR A 138 -0.75 -21.21 -3.78
CA TYR A 138 -1.66 -20.29 -4.44
C TYR A 138 -2.46 -19.48 -3.43
N THR A 139 -2.69 -18.22 -3.75
CA THR A 139 -3.61 -17.33 -3.03
C THR A 139 -4.59 -16.71 -4.02
N ILE A 140 -5.74 -16.25 -3.55
CA ILE A 140 -6.76 -15.64 -4.42
C ILE A 140 -7.10 -14.22 -3.97
N CYS A 141 -7.14 -13.28 -4.91
CA CYS A 141 -7.58 -11.90 -4.69
C CYS A 141 -8.23 -11.35 -5.97
N ASN A 142 -9.32 -10.58 -5.86
CA ASN A 142 -10.11 -10.10 -7.02
C ASN A 142 -10.39 -11.20 -8.06
N TYR A 143 -10.71 -12.40 -7.58
CA TYR A 143 -10.99 -13.56 -8.42
C TYR A 143 -9.84 -14.06 -9.31
N HIS A 144 -8.63 -13.53 -9.14
CA HIS A 144 -7.41 -14.02 -9.79
C HIS A 144 -6.59 -14.87 -8.80
N TRP A 145 -6.02 -15.96 -9.30
CA TRP A 145 -5.16 -16.84 -8.54
C TRP A 145 -3.70 -16.46 -8.76
N TYR A 146 -3.00 -16.16 -7.68
CA TYR A 146 -1.59 -15.80 -7.69
C TYR A 146 -0.77 -16.95 -7.13
N LEU A 147 0.21 -17.42 -7.90
CA LEU A 147 1.24 -18.32 -7.37
C LEU A 147 2.26 -17.48 -6.59
N LYS A 148 2.20 -17.52 -5.25
CA LYS A 148 3.01 -16.63 -4.41
C LYS A 148 4.37 -17.21 -4.04
N GLN A 149 4.43 -18.52 -3.87
CA GLN A 149 5.63 -19.24 -3.43
C GLN A 149 5.68 -20.60 -4.11
N PHE A 150 6.89 -21.04 -4.40
CA PHE A 150 7.19 -22.31 -5.04
C PHE A 150 8.36 -22.99 -4.32
N LEU A 151 8.13 -24.21 -3.86
CA LEU A 151 9.14 -25.03 -3.18
C LEU A 151 9.47 -26.24 -4.05
N GLN A 152 10.75 -26.41 -4.37
CA GLN A 152 11.26 -27.54 -5.12
C GLN A 152 12.13 -28.40 -4.19
N PHE A 153 11.77 -29.67 -4.06
CA PHE A 153 12.44 -30.64 -3.21
C PHE A 153 13.18 -31.66 -4.08
N GLN A 154 14.48 -31.81 -3.84
CA GLN A 154 15.30 -32.84 -4.48
C GLN A 154 15.16 -34.19 -3.78
N THR A 155 14.99 -34.16 -2.46
CA THR A 155 14.59 -35.33 -1.68
C THR A 155 13.06 -35.45 -1.70
N PRO A 156 12.50 -36.64 -1.97
CA PRO A 156 11.06 -36.86 -1.92
C PRO A 156 10.43 -36.47 -0.58
N VAL A 157 9.25 -35.86 -0.65
CA VAL A 157 8.43 -35.53 0.51
C VAL A 157 7.64 -36.77 0.95
N SER A 158 7.87 -37.18 2.20
CA SER A 158 7.15 -38.27 2.85
C SER A 158 5.73 -37.83 3.19
N THR A 159 5.62 -36.74 3.97
CA THR A 159 4.33 -36.17 4.40
C THR A 159 4.47 -34.69 4.72
N TYR A 160 3.35 -33.98 4.74
CA TYR A 160 3.27 -32.59 5.16
C TYR A 160 1.90 -32.30 5.78
N GLN A 161 1.84 -31.29 6.65
CA GLN A 161 0.59 -30.88 7.28
C GLN A 161 0.63 -29.39 7.68
N TRP A 162 -0.50 -28.71 7.53
CA TRP A 162 -0.72 -27.40 8.13
C TRP A 162 -0.94 -27.53 9.64
N ASP A 163 -0.30 -26.66 10.42
CA ASP A 163 -0.41 -26.66 11.87
C ASP A 163 -1.85 -26.35 12.33
N CYS A 164 -2.39 -27.22 13.18
CA CYS A 164 -3.78 -27.15 13.65
C CYS A 164 -4.00 -26.09 14.74
N LEU A 165 -2.93 -25.47 15.26
CA LEU A 165 -3.06 -24.42 16.27
C LEU A 165 -3.78 -23.20 15.69
N LEU A 166 -4.70 -22.61 16.47
CA LEU A 166 -5.50 -21.43 16.08
C LEU A 166 -4.63 -20.23 15.65
N SER A 167 -3.45 -20.06 16.24
CA SER A 167 -2.47 -19.02 15.89
C SER A 167 -1.52 -19.43 14.76
N GLY A 168 -1.53 -20.70 14.35
CA GLY A 168 -0.58 -21.31 13.42
C GLY A 168 -1.14 -21.61 12.03
N GLY A 169 -2.28 -21.02 11.64
CA GLY A 169 -3.00 -21.38 10.41
C GLY A 169 -2.18 -21.33 9.10
N LYS A 170 -1.03 -20.66 9.11
CA LYS A 170 -0.07 -20.51 7.99
C LYS A 170 1.29 -21.17 8.25
N ILE A 171 1.37 -22.11 9.19
CA ILE A 171 2.57 -22.88 9.46
C ILE A 171 2.45 -24.23 8.75
N LEU A 172 3.36 -24.52 7.83
CA LEU A 172 3.46 -25.76 7.09
C LEU A 172 4.63 -26.58 7.63
N ARG A 173 4.34 -27.80 8.09
CA ARG A 173 5.34 -28.77 8.52
C ARG A 173 5.55 -29.82 7.43
N VAL A 174 6.79 -30.09 7.06
CA VAL A 174 7.16 -31.02 5.97
C VAL A 174 8.19 -32.01 6.49
N LEU A 175 7.97 -33.29 6.22
CA LEU A 175 8.91 -34.37 6.51
C LEU A 175 9.40 -35.00 5.20
N LEU A 176 10.71 -35.00 5.00
CA LEU A 176 11.35 -35.62 3.84
C LEU A 176 11.68 -37.09 4.13
N ASN A 177 11.89 -37.89 3.07
CA ASN A 177 12.19 -39.32 3.18
C ASN A 177 13.54 -39.63 3.87
N ASP A 178 14.46 -38.67 3.89
CA ASP A 178 15.74 -38.77 4.60
C ASP A 178 15.63 -38.49 6.11
N GLY A 179 14.44 -38.14 6.60
CA GLY A 179 14.18 -37.79 8.00
C GLY A 179 14.29 -36.30 8.32
N THR A 180 14.65 -35.46 7.33
CA THR A 180 14.71 -34.01 7.50
C THR A 180 13.32 -33.43 7.76
N PHE A 181 13.19 -32.68 8.85
CA PHE A 181 11.95 -32.04 9.27
C PHE A 181 12.04 -30.52 9.09
N LEU A 182 11.16 -29.97 8.26
CA LEU A 182 11.14 -28.55 7.88
C LEU A 182 9.86 -27.90 8.37
N THR A 183 9.97 -26.65 8.84
CA THR A 183 8.83 -25.82 9.25
C THR A 183 8.88 -24.49 8.51
N TYR A 184 7.86 -24.22 7.71
CA TYR A 184 7.68 -22.96 7.00
C TYR A 184 6.56 -22.17 7.64
N LYS A 185 6.79 -20.90 7.98
CA LYS A 185 5.75 -19.98 8.43
C LYS A 185 5.55 -18.91 7.36
N TRP A 186 4.32 -18.73 6.91
CA TRP A 186 3.98 -17.73 5.90
C TRP A 186 3.27 -16.54 6.52
N GLU A 187 3.70 -15.34 6.14
CA GLU A 187 3.04 -14.10 6.52
C GLU A 187 2.80 -13.20 5.31
N PHE A 188 1.77 -12.38 5.39
CA PHE A 188 1.43 -11.47 4.30
C PHE A 188 2.38 -10.27 4.31
N GLY A 189 3.19 -10.13 3.26
CA GLY A 189 4.09 -9.00 3.04
C GLY A 189 3.66 -8.12 1.87
N ILE A 190 3.96 -6.83 1.95
CA ILE A 190 3.83 -5.88 0.82
C ILE A 190 5.23 -5.40 0.46
N ASN A 191 5.69 -5.77 -0.75
CA ASN A 191 6.97 -5.31 -1.27
C ASN A 191 6.75 -4.03 -2.07
N ARG A 192 7.42 -2.97 -1.63
CA ARG A 192 7.28 -1.62 -2.19
C ARG A 192 8.59 -0.84 -2.13
N SER A 193 8.70 0.20 -2.96
CA SER A 193 9.76 1.19 -2.83
C SER A 193 9.63 1.93 -1.49
N LEU A 194 10.78 2.38 -0.97
CA LEU A 194 10.93 2.95 0.37
C LEU A 194 11.59 4.34 0.35
N GLY A 195 11.61 4.99 -0.81
CA GLY A 195 12.09 6.35 -0.92
C GLY A 195 11.21 7.30 -0.11
N LYS A 196 11.81 8.43 0.28
CA LYS A 196 11.22 9.38 1.22
C LYS A 196 10.88 10.73 0.58
N ASP A 197 11.18 10.88 -0.71
CA ASP A 197 11.09 12.12 -1.46
C ASP A 197 10.22 11.97 -2.73
N HIS A 198 10.10 13.07 -3.47
CA HIS A 198 9.39 13.12 -4.75
C HIS A 198 9.96 12.22 -5.86
N ASN A 199 11.18 11.70 -5.74
CA ASN A 199 11.79 10.82 -6.76
C ASN A 199 11.25 9.39 -6.67
N ASP A 200 10.68 8.99 -5.53
CA ASP A 200 10.05 7.68 -5.37
C ASP A 200 8.67 7.64 -6.07
N GLU A 201 8.53 6.81 -7.08
CA GLU A 201 7.28 6.60 -7.83
C GLU A 201 6.26 5.72 -7.10
N SER A 202 6.57 5.28 -5.87
CA SER A 202 5.71 4.47 -5.00
C SER A 202 5.30 3.17 -5.67
N ASN A 203 6.31 2.41 -6.10
CA ASN A 203 6.14 1.14 -6.78
C ASN A 203 5.75 0.05 -5.79
N VAL A 204 4.83 -0.82 -6.20
CA VAL A 204 4.46 -2.03 -5.47
C VAL A 204 4.61 -3.23 -6.40
N ALA A 205 5.23 -4.28 -5.88
CA ALA A 205 5.51 -5.51 -6.61
C ALA A 205 4.68 -6.68 -6.07
N VAL A 206 4.07 -7.43 -6.98
CA VAL A 206 3.21 -8.58 -6.67
C VAL A 206 3.72 -9.80 -7.44
N ILE A 207 4.16 -10.83 -6.72
CA ILE A 207 4.58 -12.10 -7.33
C ILE A 207 3.36 -12.86 -7.88
N ASP A 208 3.49 -13.38 -9.10
CA ASP A 208 2.57 -14.31 -9.75
C ASP A 208 3.36 -15.37 -10.56
N GLY A 209 3.85 -16.39 -9.86
CA GLY A 209 4.64 -17.48 -10.43
C GLY A 209 5.96 -16.99 -10.98
N LYS A 210 6.14 -17.12 -12.31
CA LYS A 210 7.34 -16.63 -13.01
C LYS A 210 7.32 -15.11 -13.23
N ASN A 211 6.22 -14.44 -12.91
CA ASN A 211 6.02 -13.04 -13.19
C ASN A 211 6.02 -12.18 -11.92
N VAL A 212 6.53 -10.95 -12.02
CA VAL A 212 6.28 -9.89 -11.05
C VAL A 212 5.43 -8.83 -11.72
N LEU A 213 4.28 -8.54 -11.12
CA LEU A 213 3.35 -7.51 -11.56
C LEU A 213 3.66 -6.21 -10.80
N LEU A 214 3.93 -5.13 -11.52
CA LEU A 214 4.34 -3.84 -10.97
C LEU A 214 3.28 -2.76 -11.21
N SER A 215 3.06 -1.93 -10.20
CA SER A 215 2.20 -0.74 -10.27
C SER A 215 2.86 0.44 -9.56
N ASN A 216 2.95 1.60 -10.22
CA ASN A 216 3.48 2.84 -9.65
C ASN A 216 2.35 3.79 -9.20
N PHE A 217 2.13 3.88 -7.88
CA PHE A 217 0.96 4.57 -7.33
C PHE A 217 1.07 6.10 -7.31
N ARG A 218 2.28 6.67 -7.46
CA ARG A 218 2.42 8.11 -7.69
C ARG A 218 1.71 8.51 -8.98
N GLY A 219 1.93 7.75 -10.06
CA GLY A 219 1.32 7.98 -11.36
C GLY A 219 -0.16 7.60 -11.41
N THR A 220 -0.46 6.31 -11.39
CA THR A 220 -1.83 5.80 -11.65
C THR A 220 -2.19 4.68 -10.68
N VAL A 221 -3.43 4.71 -10.19
CA VAL A 221 -3.97 3.65 -9.33
C VAL A 221 -4.60 2.57 -10.22
N ILE A 222 -3.82 1.54 -10.52
CA ILE A 222 -4.27 0.39 -11.33
C ILE A 222 -4.83 -0.69 -10.39
N PRO A 223 -6.08 -1.15 -10.57
CA PRO A 223 -6.69 -2.15 -9.70
C PRO A 223 -6.18 -3.56 -9.99
N PRO A 224 -5.91 -4.41 -8.98
CA PRO A 224 -5.60 -5.82 -9.19
C PRO A 224 -6.77 -6.55 -9.86
N PRO A 225 -6.54 -7.54 -10.75
CA PRO A 225 -5.25 -8.12 -11.11
C PRO A 225 -4.48 -7.35 -12.21
N MET A 226 -4.99 -6.21 -12.68
CA MET A 226 -4.29 -5.41 -13.68
C MET A 226 -3.02 -4.81 -13.08
N TYR A 227 -2.05 -4.54 -13.95
CA TYR A 227 -0.72 -4.04 -13.59
C TYR A 227 -0.23 -3.03 -14.65
N GLY A 228 0.78 -2.24 -14.30
CA GLY A 228 1.42 -1.29 -15.21
C GLY A 228 2.51 -1.94 -16.05
N LEU A 229 3.35 -2.78 -15.44
CA LEU A 229 4.43 -3.50 -16.10
C LEU A 229 4.55 -4.92 -15.53
N MET A 230 4.94 -5.89 -16.35
CA MET A 230 5.23 -7.26 -15.93
C MET A 230 6.70 -7.58 -16.20
N LEU A 231 7.37 -8.11 -15.19
CA LEU A 231 8.70 -8.70 -15.31
C LEU A 231 8.55 -10.22 -15.34
N THR A 232 9.26 -10.90 -16.24
CA THR A 232 9.21 -12.37 -16.36
C THR A 232 10.59 -12.97 -16.10
N ALA A 233 10.64 -13.96 -15.22
CA ALA A 233 11.82 -14.76 -14.93
C ALA A 233 11.75 -16.14 -15.61
N ASP A 234 12.89 -16.84 -15.62
CA ASP A 234 13.01 -18.16 -16.24
C ASP A 234 12.33 -19.24 -15.37
N SER A 235 12.41 -19.10 -14.05
CA SER A 235 11.78 -19.97 -13.05
C SER A 235 10.84 -19.20 -12.13
N ASN A 236 10.08 -19.92 -11.29
CA ASN A 236 9.11 -19.32 -10.37
C ASN A 236 9.83 -18.42 -9.34
N ILE A 237 9.24 -17.27 -9.04
CA ILE A 237 9.83 -16.25 -8.18
C ILE A 237 9.35 -16.47 -6.75
N ASN A 238 10.28 -16.40 -5.80
CA ASN A 238 9.98 -16.55 -4.38
C ASN A 238 10.14 -15.25 -3.60
N GLU A 239 11.09 -14.39 -4.00
CA GLU A 239 11.31 -13.12 -3.31
C GLU A 239 11.46 -11.97 -4.31
N VAL A 240 10.92 -10.82 -3.92
CA VAL A 240 11.07 -9.54 -4.61
C VAL A 240 11.29 -8.47 -3.56
N GLY A 241 12.18 -7.53 -3.84
CA GLY A 241 12.44 -6.41 -2.94
C GLY A 241 12.95 -5.19 -3.67
N PHE A 242 12.91 -4.06 -2.97
CA PHE A 242 13.39 -2.77 -3.47
C PHE A 242 14.65 -2.35 -2.71
N LEU A 243 15.43 -1.46 -3.31
CA LEU A 243 16.59 -0.87 -2.67
C LEU A 243 16.16 -0.07 -1.43
N LYS A 244 16.77 -0.37 -0.27
CA LYS A 244 16.51 0.22 1.04
C LYS A 244 17.61 1.19 1.45
N THR A 245 17.87 2.21 0.64
CA THR A 245 18.86 3.24 0.98
C THR A 245 18.19 4.58 1.25
N ASP A 246 18.66 5.26 2.29
CA ASP A 246 18.26 6.63 2.64
C ASP A 246 19.11 7.67 1.88
N VAL A 247 20.06 7.24 1.04
CA VAL A 247 20.90 8.13 0.25
C VAL A 247 20.09 8.65 -0.94
N SER A 248 19.75 9.93 -0.90
CA SER A 248 18.93 10.65 -1.88
C SER A 248 19.46 10.59 -3.32
N GLU A 249 20.75 10.30 -3.51
CA GLU A 249 21.37 10.17 -4.83
C GLU A 249 21.09 8.83 -5.53
N VAL A 250 20.54 7.84 -4.82
CA VAL A 250 20.31 6.50 -5.37
C VAL A 250 18.82 6.28 -5.62
N ASP A 251 18.50 5.81 -6.84
CA ASP A 251 17.14 5.50 -7.25
C ASP A 251 16.50 4.39 -6.40
N SER A 252 15.58 4.76 -5.51
CA SER A 252 14.81 3.85 -4.64
C SER A 252 13.82 2.99 -5.40
N ASN A 253 13.58 3.27 -6.68
CA ASN A 253 12.67 2.51 -7.54
C ASN A 253 13.32 1.24 -8.11
N LYS A 254 14.65 1.09 -7.95
CA LYS A 254 15.34 -0.14 -8.33
C LYS A 254 14.86 -1.32 -7.50
N LEU A 255 14.70 -2.46 -8.16
CA LEU A 255 14.19 -3.68 -7.54
C LEU A 255 15.04 -4.90 -7.91
N PHE A 256 14.92 -5.95 -7.11
CA PHE A 256 15.49 -7.26 -7.42
C PHE A 256 14.41 -8.34 -7.34
N ILE A 257 14.61 -9.41 -8.08
CA ILE A 257 13.84 -10.66 -7.95
C ILE A 257 14.81 -11.80 -7.68
N LEU A 258 14.39 -12.74 -6.84
CA LEU A 258 15.06 -14.01 -6.60
C LEU A 258 14.14 -15.14 -7.00
N ASP A 259 14.60 -15.94 -7.96
CA ASP A 259 13.86 -17.10 -8.42
C ASP A 259 14.15 -18.36 -7.59
N ALA A 260 13.38 -19.42 -7.80
CA ALA A 260 13.49 -20.67 -7.06
C ALA A 260 14.80 -21.43 -7.31
N GLN A 261 15.56 -21.06 -8.34
CA GLN A 261 16.88 -21.60 -8.65
C GLN A 261 18.01 -20.73 -8.08
N ASN A 262 17.67 -19.75 -7.23
CA ASN A 262 18.58 -18.77 -6.63
C ASN A 262 19.28 -17.88 -7.67
N ASN A 263 18.62 -17.59 -8.79
CA ASN A 263 19.06 -16.55 -9.72
C ASN A 263 18.51 -15.20 -9.26
N LEU A 264 19.41 -14.28 -8.93
CA LEU A 264 19.12 -12.90 -8.58
C LEU A 264 19.17 -12.05 -9.84
N LYS A 265 18.07 -11.37 -10.20
CA LYS A 265 18.06 -10.35 -11.27
C LYS A 265 17.72 -8.99 -10.69
N ILE A 266 18.46 -7.97 -11.10
CA ILE A 266 18.31 -6.57 -10.65
C ILE A 266 17.80 -5.74 -11.82
N PHE A 267 16.81 -4.89 -11.56
CA PHE A 267 16.13 -4.08 -12.56
C PHE A 267 16.14 -2.60 -12.21
N GLN A 268 16.30 -1.79 -13.25
CA GLN A 268 15.98 -0.36 -13.25
C GLN A 268 14.66 -0.16 -13.99
N LEU A 269 13.76 0.64 -13.41
CA LEU A 269 12.46 0.93 -14.01
C LEU A 269 12.55 2.23 -14.83
N VAL A 270 11.94 2.20 -16.02
CA VAL A 270 11.88 3.35 -16.92
C VAL A 270 10.45 3.85 -17.00
N TYR A 271 10.30 5.17 -16.86
CA TYR A 271 9.01 5.85 -16.82
C TYR A 271 8.82 6.75 -18.04
N THR A 272 7.57 6.98 -18.41
CA THR A 272 7.20 7.92 -19.47
C THR A 272 7.51 9.38 -19.09
N GLU A 273 7.95 10.17 -20.06
CA GLU A 273 8.20 11.62 -19.93
C GLU A 273 6.91 12.44 -20.00
N SER A 274 5.99 12.22 -19.06
CA SER A 274 4.76 13.01 -18.96
C SER A 274 4.55 13.54 -17.55
N ASN A 275 3.67 14.53 -17.38
CA ASN A 275 3.30 15.07 -16.06
C ASN A 275 2.84 13.96 -15.08
N VAL A 276 2.26 12.88 -15.60
CA VAL A 276 1.89 11.70 -14.83
C VAL A 276 2.73 10.52 -15.31
N ARG A 277 3.87 10.31 -14.66
CA ARG A 277 4.79 9.22 -14.99
C ARG A 277 4.11 7.86 -14.84
N ARG A 278 4.20 7.06 -15.89
CA ARG A 278 3.74 5.66 -15.93
C ARG A 278 4.91 4.75 -16.26
N LEU A 279 4.90 3.55 -15.68
CA LEU A 279 5.83 2.49 -16.04
C LEU A 279 5.77 2.22 -17.55
N GLN A 280 6.91 2.29 -18.22
CA GLN A 280 7.03 2.10 -19.67
C GLN A 280 7.82 0.85 -20.01
N SER A 281 9.01 0.70 -19.42
CA SER A 281 9.90 -0.42 -19.67
C SER A 281 10.83 -0.65 -18.47
N HIS A 282 11.74 -1.60 -18.61
CA HIS A 282 12.70 -1.98 -17.58
C HIS A 282 14.04 -2.31 -18.24
N GLU A 283 15.12 -2.06 -17.51
CA GLU A 283 16.48 -2.43 -17.89
C GLU A 283 17.03 -3.41 -16.87
N VAL A 284 17.67 -4.49 -17.33
CA VAL A 284 18.33 -5.46 -16.45
C VAL A 284 19.74 -4.94 -16.16
N ILE A 285 19.99 -4.54 -14.91
CA ILE A 285 21.29 -4.00 -14.48
C ILE A 285 22.28 -5.12 -14.20
N GLY A 286 21.78 -6.26 -13.69
CA GLY A 286 22.63 -7.37 -13.32
C GLY A 286 21.85 -8.66 -13.14
N GLN A 287 22.50 -9.77 -13.46
CA GLN A 287 21.99 -11.12 -13.24
C GLN A 287 23.11 -11.95 -12.62
N PHE A 288 22.83 -12.49 -11.44
CA PHE A 288 23.80 -13.22 -10.64
C PHE A 288 23.19 -14.54 -10.19
N LYS A 289 23.98 -15.61 -10.22
CA LYS A 289 23.58 -16.90 -9.65
C LYS A 289 24.16 -16.98 -8.25
N VAL A 290 23.31 -17.18 -7.25
CA VAL A 290 23.75 -17.36 -5.87
C VAL A 290 24.12 -18.83 -5.69
N GLU A 291 25.41 -19.09 -5.51
CA GLU A 291 25.90 -20.44 -5.29
C GLU A 291 25.52 -20.92 -3.89
N SER A 292 24.86 -22.09 -3.83
CA SER A 292 24.72 -22.83 -2.57
C SER A 292 25.93 -23.74 -2.43
N HIS A 293 26.60 -23.63 -1.28
CA HIS A 293 27.72 -24.51 -0.91
C HIS A 293 27.25 -25.70 -0.06
N CYS A 294 25.94 -25.83 0.19
CA CYS A 294 25.36 -26.97 0.89
C CYS A 294 25.22 -28.17 -0.06
N SER A 295 25.53 -29.36 0.45
CA SER A 295 25.40 -30.62 -0.28
C SER A 295 23.96 -30.96 -0.65
N GLU A 296 22.99 -30.50 0.17
CA GLU A 296 21.56 -30.67 -0.05
C GLU A 296 20.90 -29.32 -0.31
N LYS A 297 20.27 -29.17 -1.48
CA LYS A 297 19.57 -27.95 -1.85
C LYS A 297 18.14 -28.00 -1.30
N LEU A 298 17.92 -27.32 -0.18
CA LEU A 298 16.59 -27.11 0.37
C LEU A 298 15.94 -25.88 -0.28
N PRO A 299 14.61 -25.90 -0.51
CA PRO A 299 13.93 -24.73 -1.04
C PRO A 299 13.93 -23.61 0.00
N LEU A 300 14.13 -22.36 -0.46
CA LEU A 300 14.26 -21.18 0.39
C LEU A 300 15.42 -21.26 1.40
N GLU A 301 16.51 -21.96 1.06
CA GLU A 301 17.74 -21.97 1.84
C GLU A 301 18.21 -20.54 2.17
N TYR A 302 18.19 -19.66 1.17
CA TYR A 302 18.40 -18.22 1.32
C TYR A 302 17.07 -17.49 1.31
N CYS A 303 16.80 -16.70 2.34
CA CYS A 303 15.55 -15.97 2.53
C CYS A 303 15.78 -14.61 3.20
N HIS A 304 14.71 -13.84 3.33
CA HIS A 304 14.69 -12.52 3.97
C HIS A 304 15.69 -11.54 3.34
N TRP A 305 15.84 -11.57 2.03
CA TRP A 305 16.76 -10.70 1.30
C TRP A 305 16.41 -9.22 1.49
N LYS A 306 17.42 -8.41 1.73
CA LYS A 306 17.32 -6.94 1.80
C LYS A 306 18.47 -6.32 1.03
N TRP A 307 18.12 -5.41 0.13
CA TRP A 307 19.09 -4.64 -0.65
C TRP A 307 19.38 -3.34 0.08
N ILE A 308 20.59 -3.18 0.63
CA ILE A 308 20.92 -2.12 1.61
C ILE A 308 21.59 -0.93 0.94
N ALA A 309 22.55 -1.21 0.05
CA ALA A 309 23.27 -0.22 -0.72
C ALA A 309 23.35 -0.65 -2.18
N SER A 310 23.75 0.23 -3.09
CA SER A 310 23.79 -0.04 -4.53
C SER A 310 24.49 -1.35 -4.90
N ASP A 311 25.50 -1.75 -4.13
CA ASP A 311 26.31 -2.95 -4.33
C ASP A 311 26.17 -3.99 -3.22
N LEU A 312 25.27 -3.84 -2.23
CA LEU A 312 25.29 -4.63 -1.00
C LEU A 312 23.93 -5.21 -0.62
N PHE A 313 23.87 -6.53 -0.45
CA PHE A 313 22.72 -7.30 0.01
C PHE A 313 23.00 -7.98 1.35
N VAL A 314 21.94 -8.16 2.13
CA VAL A 314 21.92 -9.06 3.28
C VAL A 314 20.85 -10.11 3.06
N CYS A 315 21.17 -11.37 3.36
CA CYS A 315 20.22 -12.46 3.38
C CYS A 315 20.47 -13.37 4.59
N CYS A 316 19.43 -14.12 4.96
CA CYS A 316 19.50 -15.17 5.96
C CYS A 316 19.63 -16.53 5.25
N GLN A 317 20.63 -17.32 5.61
CA GLN A 317 20.74 -18.73 5.25
C GLN A 317 20.29 -19.57 6.45
N TYR A 318 19.34 -20.49 6.26
CA TYR A 318 18.98 -21.44 7.31
C TYR A 318 19.88 -22.66 7.28
N LEU A 319 20.40 -23.03 8.45
CA LEU A 319 21.14 -24.24 8.69
C LEU A 319 20.39 -25.08 9.74
N PRO A 320 20.65 -26.39 9.85
CA PRO A 320 20.02 -27.21 10.88
C PRO A 320 20.24 -26.64 12.29
N GLY A 321 19.17 -26.13 12.91
CA GLY A 321 19.17 -25.56 14.27
C GLY A 321 19.80 -24.17 14.42
N LYS A 322 20.26 -23.53 13.33
CA LYS A 322 20.92 -22.21 13.37
C LYS A 322 20.58 -21.38 12.14
N SER A 323 20.79 -20.07 12.23
CA SER A 323 20.71 -19.19 11.07
C SER A 323 22.06 -18.52 10.84
N SER A 324 22.40 -18.28 9.59
CA SER A 324 23.61 -17.54 9.23
C SER A 324 23.21 -16.30 8.44
N LEU A 325 23.62 -15.12 8.91
CA LEU A 325 23.51 -13.89 8.14
C LEU A 325 24.70 -13.76 7.22
N LYS A 326 24.42 -13.53 5.94
CA LYS A 326 25.44 -13.30 4.92
C LYS A 326 25.33 -11.91 4.36
N LEU A 327 26.47 -11.23 4.29
CA LEU A 327 26.63 -9.97 3.59
C LEU A 327 27.19 -10.27 2.21
N MET A 328 26.45 -9.91 1.17
CA MET A 328 26.80 -10.23 -0.20
C MET A 328 27.01 -8.95 -1.00
N LYS A 329 28.14 -8.85 -1.69
CA LYS A 329 28.49 -7.71 -2.54
C LYS A 329 28.40 -8.08 -4.01
N ILE A 330 27.86 -7.16 -4.80
CA ILE A 330 27.82 -7.25 -6.26
C ILE A 330 29.25 -7.04 -6.77
N GLY A 331 29.85 -8.09 -7.34
CA GLY A 331 31.08 -8.01 -8.14
C GLY A 331 30.77 -7.80 -9.63
N GLU A 332 31.78 -7.85 -10.48
CA GLU A 332 31.60 -7.63 -11.94
C GLU A 332 30.68 -8.69 -12.57
N ASN A 333 30.86 -9.97 -12.22
CA ASN A 333 30.11 -11.09 -12.80
C ASN A 333 29.50 -12.05 -11.76
N ASN A 334 29.76 -11.85 -10.47
CA ASN A 334 29.29 -12.74 -9.41
C ASN A 334 28.87 -11.97 -8.15
N LEU A 335 28.09 -12.65 -7.31
CA LEU A 335 27.74 -12.16 -5.99
C LEU A 335 28.72 -12.76 -4.98
N GLN A 336 29.55 -11.93 -4.35
CA GLN A 336 30.60 -12.38 -3.43
C GLN A 336 30.13 -12.26 -1.98
N ILE A 337 30.32 -13.31 -1.19
CA ILE A 337 30.07 -13.25 0.26
C ILE A 337 31.24 -12.50 0.89
N VAL A 338 30.98 -11.31 1.44
CA VAL A 338 31.99 -10.46 2.07
C VAL A 338 32.16 -10.78 3.54
N ASP A 339 31.05 -11.08 4.23
CA ASP A 339 31.05 -11.41 5.64
C ASP A 339 29.93 -12.38 5.98
N THR A 340 30.12 -13.15 7.05
CA THR A 340 29.16 -14.16 7.51
C THR A 340 29.19 -14.24 9.02
N ILE A 341 28.01 -14.13 9.65
CA ILE A 341 27.84 -14.34 11.09
C ILE A 341 26.85 -15.47 11.33
N GLU A 342 27.21 -16.39 12.22
CA GLU A 342 26.28 -17.39 12.75
C GLU A 342 25.48 -16.84 13.93
N ILE A 343 24.17 -17.09 13.90
CA ILE A 343 23.24 -16.72 14.96
C ILE A 343 22.66 -18.00 15.56
N PRO A 344 22.71 -18.15 16.90
CA PRO A 344 22.09 -19.27 17.57
C PRO A 344 20.57 -19.13 17.54
N GLY A 345 19.90 -19.96 16.76
CA GLY A 345 18.44 -19.96 16.60
C GLY A 345 17.95 -19.59 15.20
N LEU A 346 16.64 -19.62 15.03
CA LEU A 346 15.98 -19.35 13.75
C LEU A 346 15.55 -17.89 13.66
N ILE A 347 16.03 -17.19 12.63
CA ILE A 347 15.60 -15.83 12.35
C ILE A 347 14.20 -15.86 11.75
N GLY A 348 13.22 -15.19 12.38
CA GLY A 348 11.85 -15.12 11.87
C GLY A 348 11.62 -13.94 10.94
N PHE A 349 12.26 -12.81 11.23
CA PHE A 349 12.17 -11.59 10.45
C PHE A 349 13.52 -10.88 10.40
N LEU A 350 13.75 -10.19 9.30
CA LEU A 350 14.91 -9.32 9.09
C LEU A 350 14.44 -8.02 8.43
N THR A 351 14.82 -6.90 9.02
CA THR A 351 14.63 -5.57 8.47
C THR A 351 15.90 -4.74 8.61
N VAL A 352 15.99 -3.68 7.84
CA VAL A 352 17.19 -2.84 7.76
C VAL A 352 16.74 -1.39 7.80
N SER A 353 17.44 -0.59 8.59
CA SER A 353 17.35 0.86 8.62
C SER A 353 18.76 1.42 8.48
N LYS A 354 19.04 2.12 7.37
CA LYS A 354 20.41 2.57 7.01
C LYS A 354 21.41 1.41 7.05
N ASN A 355 22.39 1.47 7.97
CA ASN A 355 23.41 0.45 8.16
C ASN A 355 23.13 -0.45 9.37
N GLU A 356 21.95 -0.35 9.97
CA GLU A 356 21.53 -1.19 11.10
C GLU A 356 20.55 -2.25 10.63
N ILE A 357 20.89 -3.50 10.91
CA ILE A 357 20.07 -4.68 10.68
C ILE A 357 19.38 -4.99 11.99
N VAL A 358 18.06 -5.16 11.92
CA VAL A 358 17.25 -5.62 13.04
C VAL A 358 16.66 -6.97 12.66
N TYR A 359 16.86 -7.97 13.52
CA TYR A 359 16.37 -9.31 13.29
C TYR A 359 15.73 -9.90 14.55
N GLN A 360 14.73 -10.75 14.34
CA GLN A 360 14.06 -11.48 15.40
C GLN A 360 14.53 -12.93 15.41
N ILE A 361 14.96 -13.44 16.56
CA ILE A 361 15.11 -14.88 16.80
C ILE A 361 13.79 -15.41 17.34
N ILE A 362 13.20 -16.41 16.68
CA ILE A 362 11.82 -16.88 16.97
C ILE A 362 11.64 -17.34 18.43
N SER A 363 12.67 -17.92 19.03
CA SER A 363 12.62 -18.52 20.37
C SER A 363 13.00 -17.57 21.50
N ASP A 364 13.37 -16.32 21.20
CA ASP A 364 14.09 -15.46 22.16
C ASP A 364 13.61 -14.00 22.07
N GLY A 365 14.27 -13.18 21.25
CA GLY A 365 13.99 -11.75 21.18
C GLY A 365 14.46 -11.06 19.91
N ILE A 366 14.45 -9.73 19.96
CA ILE A 366 14.92 -8.87 18.87
C ILE A 366 16.33 -8.38 19.16
N TYR A 367 17.16 -8.43 18.14
CA TYR A 367 18.55 -8.03 18.17
C TYR A 367 18.84 -7.00 17.08
N SER A 368 19.91 -6.22 17.28
CA SER A 368 20.42 -5.28 16.27
C SER A 368 21.89 -5.53 15.97
N MET A 369 22.28 -5.24 14.75
CA MET A 369 23.65 -5.39 14.27
C MET A 369 23.96 -4.27 13.30
N SER A 370 25.12 -3.63 13.44
CA SER A 370 25.56 -2.58 12.53
C SER A 370 26.48 -3.14 11.44
N ILE A 371 26.42 -2.55 10.25
CA ILE A 371 27.35 -2.83 9.16
C ILE A 371 28.39 -1.71 9.12
N LYS A 372 29.66 -2.04 9.40
CA LYS A 372 30.79 -1.10 9.34
C LYS A 372 31.90 -1.71 8.48
N ASN A 373 32.37 -0.97 7.49
CA ASN A 373 33.41 -1.42 6.55
C ASN A 373 33.09 -2.79 5.89
N ASN A 374 31.84 -2.98 5.47
CA ASN A 374 31.32 -4.24 4.93
C ASN A 374 31.55 -5.45 5.84
N LYS A 375 31.54 -5.23 7.15
CA LYS A 375 31.55 -6.27 8.16
C LYS A 375 30.42 -6.05 9.13
N PHE A 376 29.89 -7.15 9.61
CA PHE A 376 28.92 -7.17 10.69
C PHE A 376 29.62 -6.84 12.00
N VAL A 377 29.04 -5.89 12.74
CA VAL A 377 29.45 -5.51 14.08
C VAL A 377 28.22 -5.67 14.96
N ALA A 378 28.22 -6.70 15.80
CA ALA A 378 27.16 -6.91 16.77
C ALA A 378 27.08 -5.70 17.70
N ASN A 379 25.87 -5.17 17.89
CA ASN A 379 25.60 -4.19 18.93
C ASN A 379 25.30 -4.97 20.23
N ASP A 380 25.73 -4.44 21.38
CA ASP A 380 25.60 -5.16 22.65
C ASP A 380 24.13 -5.37 23.05
N GLY A 381 23.76 -6.65 23.25
CA GLY A 381 22.57 -7.07 23.98
C GLY A 381 21.31 -7.33 23.15
N GLU A 382 20.44 -8.14 23.73
CA GLU A 382 19.03 -8.25 23.33
C GLU A 382 18.36 -6.89 23.52
N LEU A 383 17.67 -6.38 22.49
CA LEU A 383 16.96 -5.10 22.61
C LEU A 383 15.74 -5.26 23.52
N TYR A 384 14.98 -6.33 23.30
CA TYR A 384 13.89 -6.77 24.17
C TYR A 384 13.41 -8.18 23.78
N SER A 385 12.94 -8.92 24.79
CA SER A 385 12.42 -10.28 24.63
C SER A 385 11.00 -10.30 24.09
N LEU A 386 10.75 -11.24 23.20
CA LEU A 386 9.43 -11.44 22.61
C LEU A 386 9.14 -12.94 22.49
N PRO A 387 8.15 -13.46 23.24
CA PRO A 387 7.87 -14.89 23.25
C PRO A 387 7.24 -15.43 21.96
N ASP A 388 6.74 -14.55 21.08
CA ASP A 388 5.96 -14.94 19.89
C ASP A 388 6.51 -14.34 18.59
N CYS A 389 6.31 -15.08 17.50
CA CYS A 389 6.68 -14.66 16.15
C CYS A 389 5.83 -13.47 15.67
N LEU A 390 6.48 -12.47 15.08
CA LEU A 390 5.83 -11.25 14.60
C LEU A 390 5.01 -11.48 13.32
N GLU A 391 4.16 -10.51 12.98
CA GLU A 391 3.50 -10.42 11.67
C GLU A 391 4.25 -9.46 10.75
N LYS A 392 4.77 -8.36 11.31
CA LYS A 392 5.50 -7.33 10.58
C LYS A 392 6.44 -6.56 11.50
N ILE A 393 7.61 -6.20 10.98
CA ILE A 393 8.59 -5.32 11.65
C ILE A 393 9.13 -4.27 10.69
N GLU A 394 9.22 -3.02 11.16
CA GLU A 394 9.91 -1.93 10.46
C GLU A 394 10.79 -1.18 11.47
N ALA A 395 12.04 -0.91 11.09
CA ALA A 395 12.99 -0.16 11.90
C ALA A 395 13.22 1.22 11.27
N VAL A 396 13.07 2.27 12.06
CA VAL A 396 13.18 3.66 11.60
C VAL A 396 13.97 4.47 12.61
N GLU A 397 14.93 5.25 12.12
CA GLU A 397 15.67 6.19 12.93
C GLU A 397 14.87 7.50 13.10
N ILE A 398 14.56 7.85 14.35
CA ILE A 398 13.85 9.07 14.73
C ILE A 398 14.77 9.83 15.68
N GLU A 399 15.08 11.09 15.37
CA GLU A 399 15.96 11.95 16.20
C GLU A 399 17.28 11.26 16.63
N ASN A 400 17.94 10.58 15.68
CA ASN A 400 19.17 9.80 15.87
C ASN A 400 19.05 8.59 16.83
N LYS A 401 17.84 8.09 17.06
CA LYS A 401 17.58 6.85 17.79
C LYS A 401 16.84 5.84 16.94
N LEU A 402 17.33 4.60 16.93
CA LEU A 402 16.63 3.49 16.29
C LEU A 402 15.35 3.18 17.06
N ASN A 403 14.21 3.25 16.36
CA ASN A 403 12.91 2.85 16.88
C ASN A 403 12.37 1.69 16.05
N ILE A 404 11.96 0.62 16.74
CA ILE A 404 11.51 -0.62 16.12
C ILE A 404 10.02 -0.75 16.32
N PHE A 405 9.28 -0.72 15.22
CA PHE A 405 7.85 -0.92 15.18
C PHE A 405 7.53 -2.36 14.82
N SER A 406 6.79 -3.04 15.67
CA SER A 406 6.43 -4.44 15.50
C SER A 406 4.93 -4.63 15.62
N LEU A 407 4.34 -5.40 14.71
CA LEU A 407 2.95 -5.86 14.76
C LEU A 407 2.92 -7.34 15.15
N ARG A 408 2.15 -7.67 16.19
CA ARG A 408 2.00 -9.02 16.72
C ARG A 408 0.58 -9.27 17.17
N SER A 409 -0.12 -10.25 16.62
CA SER A 409 -1.46 -10.64 17.07
C SER A 409 -2.42 -9.44 17.17
N LYS A 410 -2.32 -8.53 16.19
CA LYS A 410 -3.03 -7.23 16.15
C LYS A 410 -2.64 -6.21 17.23
N GLU A 411 -1.52 -6.38 17.92
CA GLU A 411 -0.91 -5.39 18.81
C GLU A 411 0.25 -4.69 18.10
N LEU A 412 0.22 -3.36 18.05
CA LEU A 412 1.31 -2.54 17.53
C LEU A 412 2.15 -2.05 18.71
N CYS A 413 3.44 -2.34 18.68
CA CYS A 413 4.40 -1.92 19.71
C CYS A 413 5.55 -1.13 19.08
N CYS A 414 6.13 -0.21 19.85
CA CYS A 414 7.43 0.42 19.57
C CYS A 414 8.39 0.11 20.73
N ASN A 415 9.55 -0.50 20.45
CA ASN A 415 10.57 -0.84 21.45
C ASN A 415 9.97 -1.54 22.70
N ALA A 416 9.21 -2.62 22.49
CA ALA A 416 8.40 -3.34 23.48
C ALA A 416 7.18 -2.61 24.07
N ASN A 417 7.10 -1.28 23.96
CA ASN A 417 5.97 -0.52 24.48
C ASN A 417 4.77 -0.60 23.54
N LYS A 418 3.63 -1.01 24.10
CA LYS A 418 2.38 -1.13 23.37
C LYS A 418 1.82 0.26 23.01
N ILE A 419 1.60 0.48 21.71
CA ILE A 419 1.00 1.70 21.17
C ILE A 419 -0.51 1.52 21.02
N ALA A 420 -0.94 0.43 20.37
CA ALA A 420 -2.34 0.21 20.01
C ALA A 420 -2.70 -1.28 19.94
N THR A 421 -3.99 -1.58 20.07
CA THR A 421 -4.59 -2.92 19.90
C THR A 421 -5.54 -2.95 18.71
N GLY A 422 -5.83 -4.15 18.21
CA GLY A 422 -6.75 -4.34 17.08
C GLY A 422 -6.21 -3.80 15.76
N VAL A 423 -4.89 -3.64 15.63
CA VAL A 423 -4.21 -3.14 14.45
C VAL A 423 -4.18 -4.22 13.37
N THR A 424 -4.54 -3.85 12.14
CA THR A 424 -4.55 -4.75 10.98
C THR A 424 -3.37 -4.52 10.04
N SER A 425 -2.87 -3.28 9.97
CA SER A 425 -1.69 -2.92 9.18
C SER A 425 -1.14 -1.56 9.64
N PHE A 426 0.14 -1.30 9.37
CA PHE A 426 0.77 -0.01 9.65
C PHE A 426 1.78 0.40 8.57
N PHE A 427 2.06 1.69 8.49
CA PHE A 427 3.02 2.33 7.59
C PHE A 427 3.69 3.50 8.32
N ILE A 428 5.00 3.66 8.11
CA ILE A 428 5.77 4.76 8.69
C ILE A 428 6.21 5.71 7.56
N THR A 429 5.86 6.98 7.69
CA THR A 429 6.30 8.08 6.82
C THR A 429 7.42 8.87 7.50
N ASN A 430 7.92 9.96 6.90
CA ASN A 430 8.93 10.81 7.53
C ASN A 430 8.43 11.49 8.82
N LYS A 431 7.13 11.79 8.92
CA LYS A 431 6.54 12.56 10.03
C LYS A 431 5.52 11.80 10.85
N TYR A 432 4.92 10.75 10.30
CA TYR A 432 3.77 10.08 10.90
C TYR A 432 3.90 8.56 10.90
N LEU A 433 3.50 7.96 12.02
CA LEU A 433 3.08 6.58 12.10
C LEU A 433 1.59 6.51 11.74
N MET A 434 1.26 5.70 10.75
CA MET A 434 -0.11 5.44 10.32
C MET A 434 -0.44 4.00 10.59
N TYR A 435 -1.58 3.74 11.21
CA TYR A 435 -2.06 2.37 11.40
C TYR A 435 -3.57 2.27 11.22
N THR A 436 -4.00 1.11 10.74
CA THR A 436 -5.40 0.78 10.54
C THR A 436 -5.86 -0.18 11.62
N THR A 437 -7.08 0.02 12.11
CA THR A 437 -7.82 -0.97 12.89
C THR A 437 -8.88 -1.61 12.01
N ILE A 438 -9.84 -2.33 12.59
CA ILE A 438 -10.93 -2.96 11.83
C ILE A 438 -11.67 -1.94 10.97
N ALA A 439 -11.89 -0.69 11.42
CA ALA A 439 -12.74 0.28 10.72
C ALA A 439 -12.20 1.73 10.73
N GLN A 440 -10.99 1.95 11.22
CA GLN A 440 -10.43 3.29 11.37
C GLN A 440 -8.97 3.33 10.93
N LEU A 441 -8.54 4.52 10.50
CA LEU A 441 -7.17 4.92 10.24
C LEU A 441 -6.79 5.94 11.32
N HIS A 442 -5.65 5.73 11.96
CA HIS A 442 -5.12 6.61 12.99
C HIS A 442 -3.78 7.18 12.53
N PHE A 443 -3.55 8.46 12.85
CA PHE A 443 -2.31 9.18 12.61
C PHE A 443 -1.65 9.55 13.94
N MET A 444 -0.37 9.27 14.07
CA MET A 444 0.43 9.64 15.23
C MET A 444 1.73 10.32 14.75
N LYS A 445 2.13 11.42 15.40
CA LYS A 445 3.39 12.12 15.06
C LYS A 445 4.55 11.23 15.48
N LEU A 446 5.54 11.10 14.61
CA LEU A 446 6.82 10.49 14.97
C LEU A 446 7.60 11.51 15.79
N ASN A 447 7.55 11.37 17.11
CA ASN A 447 8.37 12.10 18.06
C ASN A 447 8.76 11.16 19.21
N ASN A 448 9.74 11.53 20.04
CA ASN A 448 10.22 10.66 21.12
C ASN A 448 9.14 10.22 22.13
N GLN A 449 8.01 10.92 22.21
CA GLN A 449 6.97 10.60 23.18
C GLN A 449 5.90 9.66 22.62
N MET A 450 5.55 9.76 21.33
CA MET A 450 4.51 8.96 20.65
C MET A 450 3.23 8.75 21.47
N LYS A 451 2.75 9.81 22.16
CA LYS A 451 1.64 9.70 23.12
C LYS A 451 0.26 10.01 22.56
N GLN A 452 0.17 10.75 21.45
CA GLN A 452 -1.12 11.32 21.02
C GLN A 452 -1.45 11.00 19.55
N ILE A 453 -2.69 10.54 19.36
CA ILE A 453 -3.32 10.40 18.05
C ILE A 453 -3.72 11.80 17.59
N ILE A 454 -3.20 12.22 16.44
CA ILE A 454 -3.44 13.54 15.84
C ILE A 454 -4.80 13.57 15.13
N CYS A 455 -5.13 12.48 14.45
CA CYS A 455 -6.30 12.40 13.60
C CYS A 455 -6.77 10.96 13.45
N GLU A 456 -8.08 10.81 13.34
CA GLU A 456 -8.73 9.55 13.04
C GLU A 456 -9.67 9.70 11.85
N ARG A 457 -9.75 8.66 11.03
CA ARG A 457 -10.66 8.59 9.88
C ARG A 457 -11.31 7.22 9.82
N ARG A 458 -12.62 7.17 9.61
CA ARG A 458 -13.33 5.91 9.35
C ARG A 458 -12.94 5.34 7.98
N LEU A 459 -12.76 4.03 7.92
CA LEU A 459 -12.49 3.24 6.72
C LEU A 459 -13.51 2.12 6.58
N GLU A 460 -13.59 1.53 5.38
CA GLU A 460 -14.30 0.27 5.20
C GLU A 460 -13.68 -0.82 6.07
N ARG A 461 -14.53 -1.71 6.61
CA ARG A 461 -14.09 -2.73 7.55
C ARG A 461 -13.07 -3.67 6.91
N GLY A 462 -11.93 -3.89 7.58
CA GLY A 462 -10.87 -4.81 7.15
C GLY A 462 -9.94 -4.26 6.07
N SER A 463 -10.00 -2.96 5.77
CA SER A 463 -9.06 -2.30 4.88
C SER A 463 -7.61 -2.43 5.38
N LYS A 464 -6.68 -2.70 4.48
CA LYS A 464 -5.24 -2.78 4.75
C LYS A 464 -4.50 -1.65 4.02
N LEU A 465 -3.53 -1.04 4.70
CA LEU A 465 -2.70 0.03 4.15
C LEU A 465 -1.61 -0.55 3.25
N VAL A 466 -1.58 -0.13 1.99
CA VAL A 466 -0.65 -0.64 0.97
C VAL A 466 0.58 0.26 0.88
N ILE A 467 0.37 1.55 0.57
CA ILE A 467 1.45 2.52 0.39
C ILE A 467 0.94 3.95 0.63
N VAL A 468 1.82 4.81 1.14
CA VAL A 468 1.65 6.25 1.21
C VAL A 468 2.67 6.86 0.26
N VAL A 469 2.23 7.70 -0.67
CA VAL A 469 3.14 8.34 -1.65
C VAL A 469 3.96 9.43 -0.94
N PRO A 470 5.31 9.38 -0.94
CA PRO A 470 6.13 10.41 -0.30
C PRO A 470 5.97 11.79 -0.95
N ASP A 471 6.12 12.87 -0.19
CA ASP A 471 5.88 14.25 -0.66
C ASP A 471 4.52 14.48 -1.38
N ASP A 472 3.56 13.58 -1.18
CA ASP A 472 2.19 13.64 -1.66
C ASP A 472 1.26 13.21 -0.52
N SER A 473 -0.04 13.45 -0.66
CA SER A 473 -1.08 13.08 0.29
C SER A 473 -1.77 11.78 -0.08
N LYS A 474 -1.51 11.26 -1.28
CA LYS A 474 -2.16 10.05 -1.80
C LYS A 474 -1.77 8.83 -0.96
N THR A 475 -2.77 8.22 -0.36
CA THR A 475 -2.65 7.01 0.47
C THR A 475 -3.51 5.91 -0.12
N ILE A 476 -2.93 4.74 -0.38
CA ILE A 476 -3.59 3.61 -1.04
C ILE A 476 -3.92 2.52 -0.02
N PHE A 477 -5.17 2.08 -0.05
CA PHE A 477 -5.70 0.99 0.76
C PHE A 477 -6.17 -0.15 -0.15
N GLN A 478 -6.06 -1.38 0.35
CA GLN A 478 -6.70 -2.55 -0.22
C GLN A 478 -7.86 -2.98 0.67
N LEU A 479 -9.06 -3.01 0.09
CA LEU A 479 -10.28 -3.48 0.74
C LEU A 479 -10.25 -5.01 0.87
N PRO A 480 -11.01 -5.64 1.80
CA PRO A 480 -11.03 -7.10 1.94
C PRO A 480 -11.44 -7.85 0.68
N ARG A 481 -12.24 -7.19 -0.18
CA ARG A 481 -12.67 -7.74 -1.47
C ARG A 481 -11.54 -7.77 -2.51
N GLY A 482 -10.46 -7.02 -2.27
CA GLY A 482 -9.26 -6.88 -3.08
C GLY A 482 -9.19 -5.58 -3.91
N ASN A 483 -10.28 -4.81 -3.98
CA ASN A 483 -10.31 -3.50 -4.62
C ASN A 483 -9.34 -2.52 -3.93
N LEU A 484 -8.80 -1.58 -4.71
CA LEU A 484 -7.98 -0.49 -4.16
C LEU A 484 -8.82 0.78 -3.97
N GLU A 485 -8.54 1.50 -2.90
CA GLU A 485 -9.11 2.82 -2.62
C GLU A 485 -7.97 3.81 -2.38
N ALA A 486 -8.00 4.95 -3.08
CA ALA A 486 -7.05 6.03 -2.90
C ALA A 486 -7.71 7.16 -2.10
N LEU A 487 -7.08 7.53 -0.99
CA LEU A 487 -7.53 8.61 -0.11
C LEU A 487 -6.45 9.69 -0.01
N HIS A 488 -6.88 10.93 0.24
CA HIS A 488 -6.01 12.06 0.56
C HIS A 488 -6.29 12.51 2.00
N PRO A 489 -5.64 11.91 3.02
CA PRO A 489 -5.87 12.28 4.41
C PRO A 489 -5.52 13.75 4.65
N ARG A 490 -6.44 14.48 5.30
CA ARG A 490 -6.29 15.93 5.52
C ARG A 490 -4.98 16.29 6.22
N VAL A 491 -4.52 15.46 7.17
CA VAL A 491 -3.25 15.66 7.88
C VAL A 491 -2.08 15.78 6.90
N LEU A 492 -2.00 14.91 5.89
CA LEU A 492 -0.94 14.94 4.90
C LEU A 492 -1.11 16.10 3.91
N VAL A 493 -2.35 16.41 3.52
CA VAL A 493 -2.65 17.53 2.62
C VAL A 493 -2.25 18.87 3.26
N LEU A 494 -2.55 19.06 4.55
CA LEU A 494 -2.22 20.28 5.30
C LEU A 494 -0.70 20.48 5.40
N ASP A 495 0.07 19.41 5.56
CA ASP A 495 1.53 19.47 5.58
C ASP A 495 2.12 19.91 4.23
N ILE A 496 1.55 19.44 3.13
CA ILE A 496 1.95 19.86 1.78
C ILE A 496 1.60 21.33 1.57
N ILE A 497 0.40 21.76 1.97
CA ILE A 497 -0.01 23.17 1.86
C ILE A 497 0.90 24.06 2.69
N ALA A 498 1.25 23.67 3.92
CA ALA A 498 2.17 24.43 4.76
C ALA A 498 3.53 24.65 4.06
N LYS A 499 4.09 23.61 3.44
CA LYS A 499 5.34 23.72 2.67
C LYS A 499 5.18 24.66 1.46
N LEU A 500 4.11 24.51 0.69
CA LEU A 500 3.84 25.37 -0.46
C LEU A 500 3.67 26.85 -0.09
N LEU A 501 3.05 27.14 1.06
CA LEU A 501 2.87 28.50 1.55
C LEU A 501 4.20 29.11 2.01
N GLN A 502 5.06 28.32 2.67
CA GLN A 502 6.42 28.74 3.01
C GLN A 502 7.26 29.06 1.76
N ASP A 503 7.10 28.26 0.70
CA ASP A 503 7.78 28.44 -0.59
C ASP A 503 7.12 29.53 -1.48
N LYS A 504 6.13 30.27 -0.96
CA LYS A 504 5.35 31.32 -1.66
C LYS A 504 4.65 30.81 -2.93
N GLN A 505 4.32 29.52 -3.01
CA GLN A 505 3.60 28.89 -4.12
C GLN A 505 2.08 28.91 -3.91
N TYR A 506 1.53 30.10 -3.82
CA TYR A 506 0.10 30.33 -3.56
C TYR A 506 -0.83 29.71 -4.60
N ARG A 507 -0.48 29.72 -5.89
CA ARG A 507 -1.32 29.11 -6.93
C ARG A 507 -1.55 27.62 -6.70
N THR A 508 -0.48 26.88 -6.46
CA THR A 508 -0.53 25.44 -6.22
C THR A 508 -1.28 25.13 -4.91
N ALA A 509 -0.99 25.90 -3.85
CA ALA A 509 -1.69 25.77 -2.57
C ALA A 509 -3.20 26.02 -2.72
N PHE A 510 -3.59 27.08 -3.43
CA PHE A 510 -4.99 27.42 -3.70
C PHE A 510 -5.73 26.30 -4.42
N ASP A 511 -5.13 25.74 -5.47
CA ASP A 511 -5.72 24.65 -6.23
C ASP A 511 -5.94 23.40 -5.37
N ILE A 512 -4.99 23.06 -4.49
CA ILE A 512 -5.14 21.94 -3.56
C ILE A 512 -6.26 22.20 -2.57
N LEU A 513 -6.30 23.38 -1.94
CA LEU A 513 -7.34 23.76 -0.98
C LEU A 513 -8.74 23.63 -1.60
N ARG A 514 -8.92 24.16 -2.82
CA ARG A 514 -10.19 24.10 -3.55
C ARG A 514 -10.57 22.67 -3.93
N LYS A 515 -9.64 21.90 -4.51
CA LYS A 515 -9.90 20.50 -4.92
C LYS A 515 -10.25 19.61 -3.73
N GLN A 516 -9.55 19.78 -2.61
CA GLN A 516 -9.72 18.97 -1.39
C GLN A 516 -10.78 19.54 -0.43
N ARG A 517 -11.43 20.65 -0.80
CA ARG A 517 -12.44 21.37 0.02
C ARG A 517 -11.94 21.67 1.44
N ILE A 518 -10.72 22.19 1.53
CA ILE A 518 -10.12 22.72 2.76
C ILE A 518 -10.42 24.22 2.80
N ASN A 519 -10.64 24.77 4.00
CA ASN A 519 -11.02 26.17 4.17
C ASN A 519 -9.90 27.10 3.67
N LEU A 520 -10.25 28.00 2.74
CA LEU A 520 -9.34 28.95 2.10
C LEU A 520 -8.71 29.96 3.06
N ASN A 521 -9.32 30.18 4.23
CA ASN A 521 -8.74 31.00 5.30
C ASN A 521 -7.35 30.52 5.72
N LEU A 522 -7.01 29.24 5.47
CA LEU A 522 -5.68 28.71 5.75
C LEU A 522 -4.56 29.43 4.98
N LEU A 523 -4.84 30.01 3.80
CA LEU A 523 -3.85 30.79 3.04
C LEU A 523 -3.30 31.97 3.84
N VAL A 524 -4.15 32.55 4.69
CA VAL A 524 -3.83 33.67 5.57
C VAL A 524 -3.37 33.15 6.92
N ASP A 525 -4.19 32.28 7.53
CA ASP A 525 -3.99 31.85 8.92
C ASP A 525 -2.70 31.05 9.09
N HIS A 526 -2.18 30.43 8.01
CA HIS A 526 -0.89 29.77 8.04
C HIS A 526 0.24 30.71 8.45
N ASN A 527 0.28 31.95 8.00
CA ASN A 527 1.15 33.00 8.57
C ASN A 527 0.63 34.37 8.10
N PRO A 528 -0.15 35.08 8.94
CA PRO A 528 -0.78 36.33 8.52
C PRO A 528 0.22 37.42 8.11
N ASN A 529 1.36 37.52 8.81
CA ASN A 529 2.35 38.55 8.54
C ASN A 529 3.03 38.33 7.19
N ASP A 530 3.43 37.10 6.90
CA ASP A 530 4.03 36.74 5.62
C ASP A 530 3.02 36.93 4.48
N PHE A 531 1.76 36.52 4.69
CA PHE A 531 0.71 36.70 3.70
C PHE A 531 0.51 38.18 3.36
N LEU A 532 0.41 39.06 4.37
CA LEU A 532 0.26 40.51 4.15
C LEU A 532 1.46 41.10 3.39
N ALA A 533 2.68 40.66 3.69
CA ALA A 533 3.89 41.08 2.98
C ALA A 533 3.90 40.58 1.52
N ASP A 534 3.35 39.40 1.26
CA ASP A 534 3.37 38.71 -0.03
C ASP A 534 2.05 38.84 -0.84
N ILE A 535 1.13 39.74 -0.46
CA ILE A 535 -0.17 39.95 -1.14
C ILE A 535 -0.01 40.15 -2.65
N ASN A 536 0.99 40.91 -3.07
CA ASN A 536 1.23 41.16 -4.50
C ASN A 536 1.57 39.86 -5.24
N ILE A 537 2.38 38.99 -4.62
CA ILE A 537 2.73 37.67 -5.17
C ILE A 537 1.49 36.80 -5.26
N PHE A 538 0.64 36.80 -4.22
CA PHE A 538 -0.63 36.07 -4.21
C PHE A 538 -1.53 36.50 -5.38
N ILE A 539 -1.74 37.81 -5.57
CA ILE A 539 -2.59 38.34 -6.64
C ILE A 539 -2.01 38.00 -8.03
N ASP A 540 -0.69 38.10 -8.20
CA ASP A 540 -0.04 37.79 -9.48
C ASP A 540 -0.10 36.30 -9.84
N GLN A 541 -0.07 35.43 -8.83
CA GLN A 541 -0.16 33.98 -9.04
C GLN A 541 -1.60 33.50 -9.31
N ILE A 542 -2.61 34.16 -8.74
CA ILE A 542 -4.03 33.82 -8.94
C ILE A 542 -4.65 34.73 -10.01
N ASP A 543 -4.45 34.36 -11.27
CA ASP A 543 -4.97 35.15 -12.41
C ASP A 543 -6.50 35.06 -12.58
N ASN A 544 -7.12 33.99 -12.05
CA ASN A 544 -8.57 33.82 -12.17
C ASN A 544 -9.32 34.69 -11.14
N ILE A 545 -10.02 35.72 -11.64
CA ILE A 545 -10.81 36.68 -10.85
C ILE A 545 -11.89 35.99 -10.02
N GLN A 546 -12.53 34.94 -10.55
CA GLN A 546 -13.55 34.19 -9.80
C GLN A 546 -12.95 33.48 -8.58
N TRP A 547 -11.69 33.07 -8.65
CA TRP A 547 -11.00 32.45 -7.52
C TRP A 547 -10.61 33.46 -6.44
N LEU A 548 -10.23 34.67 -6.85
CA LEU A 548 -10.04 35.78 -5.91
C LEU A 548 -11.36 36.15 -5.21
N ASN A 549 -12.46 36.22 -5.96
CA ASN A 549 -13.78 36.46 -5.40
C ASN A 549 -14.22 35.37 -4.43
N LEU A 550 -13.97 34.10 -4.76
CA LEU A 550 -14.23 32.97 -3.86
C LEU A 550 -13.41 33.06 -2.57
N PHE A 551 -12.12 33.42 -2.67
CA PHE A 551 -11.28 33.63 -1.51
C PHE A 551 -11.84 34.72 -0.60
N LEU A 552 -12.12 35.89 -1.17
CA LEU A 552 -12.65 37.03 -0.45
C LEU A 552 -14.03 36.74 0.16
N SER A 553 -14.90 36.01 -0.57
CA SER A 553 -16.22 35.63 -0.06
C SER A 553 -16.13 34.65 1.12
N ASP A 554 -15.13 33.78 1.14
CA ASP A 554 -14.96 32.77 2.17
C ASP A 554 -14.19 33.27 3.41
N LEU A 555 -13.59 34.47 3.37
CA LEU A 555 -12.87 35.04 4.50
C LEU A 555 -13.75 35.19 5.75
N GLN A 556 -13.20 34.79 6.89
CA GLN A 556 -13.85 34.84 8.21
C GLN A 556 -12.86 35.38 9.24
N ASN A 557 -13.36 36.15 10.21
CA ASN A 557 -12.64 36.57 11.43
C ASN A 557 -12.48 35.39 12.41
N LYS A 558 -11.88 34.30 11.93
CA LYS A 558 -11.55 33.10 12.69
C LYS A 558 -10.19 32.61 12.23
N ASP A 559 -9.42 32.08 13.17
CA ASP A 559 -8.18 31.38 12.89
C ASP A 559 -8.44 29.87 12.76
N VAL A 560 -8.34 29.37 11.52
CA VAL A 560 -8.58 27.95 11.25
C VAL A 560 -7.44 27.05 11.79
N THR A 561 -6.25 27.60 12.04
CA THR A 561 -5.11 26.88 12.60
C THR A 561 -5.26 26.61 14.10
N GLN A 562 -6.06 27.40 14.81
CA GLN A 562 -6.37 27.19 16.23
C GLN A 562 -7.63 26.35 16.46
N THR A 563 -8.48 26.22 15.44
CA THR A 563 -9.77 25.54 15.52
C THR A 563 -9.77 24.22 14.74
N MET A 564 -10.19 24.23 13.47
CA MET A 564 -10.40 23.03 12.66
C MET A 564 -9.11 22.26 12.36
N TYR A 565 -7.97 22.95 12.24
CA TYR A 565 -6.68 22.37 11.87
C TYR A 565 -5.68 22.34 13.02
N ALA A 566 -6.16 22.53 14.25
CA ALA A 566 -5.33 22.66 15.46
C ALA A 566 -4.37 21.49 15.73
N SER A 567 -4.70 20.29 15.26
CA SER A 567 -3.85 19.10 15.44
C SER A 567 -2.61 19.10 14.54
N ASN A 568 -2.63 19.82 13.41
CA ASN A 568 -1.45 20.00 12.56
C ASN A 568 -0.57 21.20 12.99
N TYR A 569 -1.11 22.10 13.82
CA TYR A 569 -0.45 23.35 14.24
C TYR A 569 -0.18 23.41 15.75
N GLU A 570 0.03 22.27 16.41
CA GLU A 570 0.22 22.21 17.87
C GLU A 570 1.39 23.07 18.36
N GLU A 571 2.46 23.20 17.57
CA GLU A 571 3.63 24.03 17.90
C GLU A 571 3.25 25.52 18.06
N ARG A 572 2.21 25.99 17.38
CA ARG A 572 1.68 27.35 17.54
C ARG A 572 0.89 27.56 18.82
N LYS A 573 0.39 26.51 19.46
CA LYS A 573 -0.27 26.64 20.77
C LYS A 573 0.73 27.00 21.87
N ALA A 574 2.01 26.67 21.68
CA ALA A 574 3.08 26.90 22.65
C ALA A 574 3.71 28.29 22.53
N THR A 575 3.68 28.89 21.33
CA THR A 575 4.13 30.28 21.11
C THR A 575 2.91 31.19 21.01
N PRO A 576 2.61 32.01 22.03
CA PRO A 576 1.65 33.10 21.82
C PRO A 576 2.20 33.95 20.68
N THR A 577 1.45 34.04 19.58
CA THR A 577 1.71 35.03 18.52
C THR A 577 1.97 36.36 19.20
N ASN A 578 3.14 36.97 18.96
CA ASN A 578 3.54 38.22 19.60
C ASN A 578 2.37 39.21 19.62
N PRO A 579 1.98 39.74 20.78
CA PRO A 579 0.85 40.66 20.93
C PRO A 579 1.25 42.05 20.39
N GLY A 580 1.26 42.19 19.07
CA GLY A 580 1.74 43.39 18.37
C GLY A 580 0.71 44.03 17.45
N GLU A 581 0.28 43.36 16.37
CA GLU A 581 -0.45 44.06 15.29
C GLU A 581 -1.61 43.27 14.66
N TYR A 582 -1.60 41.94 14.68
CA TYR A 582 -2.64 41.15 14.03
C TYR A 582 -3.74 40.72 15.01
N ASN A 583 -4.91 41.37 14.90
CA ASN A 583 -6.11 40.96 15.62
C ASN A 583 -7.03 40.14 14.69
N VAL A 584 -7.37 38.92 15.10
CA VAL A 584 -8.27 38.00 14.36
C VAL A 584 -9.64 38.64 14.11
N ASP A 585 -10.12 39.51 14.99
CA ASP A 585 -11.39 40.24 14.82
C ASP A 585 -11.32 41.30 13.72
N ASN A 586 -10.12 41.83 13.43
CA ASN A 586 -9.87 42.79 12.36
C ASN A 586 -9.25 42.15 11.10
N LYS A 587 -9.21 40.82 11.03
CA LYS A 587 -8.62 40.06 9.93
C LYS A 587 -9.22 40.45 8.59
N ILE A 588 -10.55 40.41 8.46
CA ILE A 588 -11.26 40.73 7.20
C ILE A 588 -10.89 42.15 6.76
N LYS A 589 -10.97 43.13 7.66
CA LYS A 589 -10.68 44.53 7.36
C LYS A 589 -9.24 44.70 6.87
N SER A 590 -8.27 44.19 7.64
CA SER A 590 -6.84 44.34 7.34
C SER A 590 -6.47 43.74 5.97
N ILE A 591 -7.02 42.57 5.64
CA ILE A 591 -6.75 41.89 4.37
C ILE A 591 -7.45 42.60 3.22
N CYS A 592 -8.72 42.98 3.39
CA CYS A 592 -9.49 43.66 2.35
C CYS A 592 -8.85 45.02 2.00
N ASP A 593 -8.44 45.80 3.00
CA ASP A 593 -7.77 47.09 2.80
C ASP A 593 -6.46 46.91 2.00
N CYS A 594 -5.62 45.94 2.37
CA CYS A 594 -4.37 45.66 1.65
C CYS A 594 -4.61 45.13 0.23
N MET A 595 -5.63 44.29 0.02
CA MET A 595 -6.00 43.76 -1.28
C MET A 595 -6.55 44.85 -2.21
N ILE A 596 -7.39 45.77 -1.70
CA ILE A 596 -7.89 46.93 -2.44
C ILE A 596 -6.71 47.79 -2.90
N ALA A 597 -5.81 48.17 -1.98
CA ALA A 597 -4.63 48.96 -2.32
C ALA A 597 -3.76 48.28 -3.41
N ALA A 598 -3.60 46.97 -3.33
CA ALA A 598 -2.86 46.20 -4.35
C ALA A 598 -3.59 46.14 -5.71
N PHE A 599 -4.92 46.00 -5.72
CA PHE A 599 -5.71 46.02 -6.96
C PHE A 599 -5.71 47.40 -7.63
N GLU A 600 -5.87 48.47 -6.85
CA GLU A 600 -5.84 49.85 -7.33
C GLU A 600 -4.46 50.21 -7.89
N ALA A 601 -3.38 49.80 -7.22
CA ALA A 601 -2.02 50.01 -7.71
C ALA A 601 -1.74 49.33 -9.06
N LYS A 602 -2.38 48.18 -9.34
CA LYS A 602 -2.28 47.48 -10.63
C LYS A 602 -3.14 48.13 -11.74
N ASN A 603 -4.08 49.01 -11.38
CA ASN A 603 -4.92 49.81 -12.28
C ASN A 603 -5.49 49.02 -13.49
N ASN A 604 -6.08 47.85 -13.22
CA ASN A 604 -6.64 46.97 -14.25
C ASN A 604 -8.14 46.72 -13.98
N ILE A 605 -8.97 46.90 -15.01
CA ILE A 605 -10.43 46.77 -14.97
C ILE A 605 -10.87 45.39 -14.46
N LYS A 606 -10.06 44.35 -14.71
CA LYS A 606 -10.37 42.98 -14.32
C LYS A 606 -10.55 42.78 -12.81
N TYR A 607 -10.00 43.68 -11.98
CA TYR A 607 -10.11 43.61 -10.51
C TYR A 607 -11.31 44.36 -9.93
N LEU A 608 -12.19 44.93 -10.76
CA LEU A 608 -13.38 45.66 -10.31
C LEU A 608 -14.28 44.80 -9.39
N LEU A 609 -14.57 43.55 -9.79
CA LEU A 609 -15.41 42.66 -9.00
C LEU A 609 -14.77 42.29 -7.64
N PRO A 610 -13.48 41.88 -7.57
CA PRO A 610 -12.79 41.70 -6.30
C PRO A 610 -12.81 42.91 -5.36
N ILE A 611 -12.62 44.13 -5.90
CA ILE A 611 -12.68 45.36 -5.10
C ILE A 611 -14.08 45.52 -4.47
N ILE A 612 -15.14 45.30 -5.26
CA ILE A 612 -16.52 45.31 -4.76
C ILE A 612 -16.71 44.27 -3.66
N THR A 613 -16.23 43.03 -3.87
CA THR A 613 -16.31 41.96 -2.87
C THR A 613 -15.61 42.34 -1.56
N CYS A 614 -14.44 43.00 -1.62
CA CYS A 614 -13.74 43.50 -0.43
C CYS A 614 -14.59 44.52 0.35
N HIS A 615 -15.16 45.54 -0.31
CA HIS A 615 -15.98 46.55 0.36
C HIS A 615 -17.25 45.97 0.98
N VAL A 616 -17.93 45.07 0.28
CA VAL A 616 -19.10 44.35 0.82
C VAL A 616 -18.72 43.54 2.04
N LYS A 617 -17.59 42.80 1.99
CA LYS A 617 -17.12 42.01 3.12
C LYS A 617 -16.74 42.81 4.35
N MET A 618 -16.29 44.05 4.18
CA MET A 618 -16.02 44.97 5.28
C MET A 618 -17.30 45.62 5.85
N GLY A 619 -18.46 45.43 5.21
CA GLY A 619 -19.71 46.12 5.55
C GLY A 619 -19.83 47.53 4.97
N ASN A 620 -18.94 47.93 4.04
CA ASN A 620 -18.93 49.25 3.42
C ASN A 620 -19.70 49.25 2.09
N MET A 621 -21.01 48.95 2.14
CA MET A 621 -21.86 48.85 0.94
C MET A 621 -21.95 50.17 0.15
N GLU A 622 -21.94 51.31 0.83
CA GLU A 622 -21.97 52.64 0.20
C GLU A 622 -20.78 52.86 -0.75
N GLN A 623 -19.58 52.46 -0.34
CA GLN A 623 -18.37 52.60 -1.16
C GLN A 623 -18.43 51.68 -2.39
N ALA A 624 -18.96 50.46 -2.24
CA ALA A 624 -19.14 49.54 -3.36
C ALA A 624 -20.09 50.11 -4.42
N LEU A 625 -21.23 50.69 -4.01
CA LEU A 625 -22.20 51.33 -4.90
C LEU A 625 -21.61 52.59 -5.57
N GLN A 626 -20.86 53.40 -4.84
CA GLN A 626 -20.18 54.58 -5.40
C GLN A 626 -19.17 54.20 -6.49
N ILE A 627 -18.41 53.11 -6.31
CA ILE A 627 -17.46 52.62 -7.33
C ILE A 627 -18.20 52.17 -8.60
N ILE A 628 -19.31 51.44 -8.45
CA ILE A 628 -20.16 51.02 -9.59
C ILE A 628 -20.74 52.25 -10.31
N TRP A 629 -21.19 53.24 -9.56
CA TRP A 629 -21.76 54.47 -10.10
C TRP A 629 -20.72 55.31 -10.87
N GLN A 630 -19.55 55.53 -10.29
CA GLN A 630 -18.43 56.21 -10.96
C GLN A 630 -18.01 55.49 -12.24
N ARG A 631 -18.17 54.16 -12.29
CA ARG A 631 -17.92 53.38 -13.49
C ARG A 631 -19.00 53.59 -14.54
N LYS A 632 -20.28 53.54 -14.17
CA LYS A 632 -21.42 53.81 -15.06
C LYS A 632 -21.30 55.18 -15.73
N GLN A 633 -20.86 56.20 -15.00
CA GLN A 633 -20.60 57.54 -15.57
C GLN A 633 -19.46 57.59 -16.59
N LYS A 634 -18.50 56.67 -16.50
CA LYS A 634 -17.33 56.57 -17.40
C LYS A 634 -17.52 55.59 -18.55
N GLU A 635 -18.61 54.82 -18.57
CA GLU A 635 -18.93 53.86 -19.63
C GLU A 635 -19.45 54.56 -20.89
N ASN A 636 -18.53 55.02 -21.74
CA ASN A 636 -18.84 55.42 -23.11
C ASN A 636 -18.80 54.19 -24.02
N SER A 637 -19.97 53.61 -24.28
CA SER A 637 -20.30 52.78 -25.47
C SER A 637 -19.16 51.94 -26.06
N SER A 638 -18.41 51.23 -25.22
CA SER A 638 -17.35 50.31 -25.65
C SER A 638 -17.47 49.03 -24.84
N THR A 639 -17.33 47.90 -25.54
CA THR A 639 -17.40 46.53 -25.01
C THR A 639 -16.26 46.28 -24.00
N ALA A 640 -16.46 46.70 -22.76
CA ALA A 640 -15.61 46.30 -21.63
C ALA A 640 -15.98 44.87 -21.20
N GLU A 641 -15.00 44.09 -20.70
CA GLU A 641 -15.21 42.70 -20.25
C GLU A 641 -16.15 42.59 -19.03
N VAL A 642 -16.33 43.68 -18.27
CA VAL A 642 -17.28 43.77 -17.14
C VAL A 642 -18.00 45.11 -17.23
N SER A 643 -19.32 45.09 -17.42
CA SER A 643 -20.17 46.29 -17.42
C SER A 643 -20.59 46.69 -16.00
N SER A 644 -21.01 47.95 -15.79
CA SER A 644 -21.59 48.38 -14.51
C SER A 644 -22.83 47.57 -14.12
N ASP A 645 -23.61 47.12 -15.12
CA ASP A 645 -24.79 46.28 -14.90
C ASP A 645 -24.42 44.87 -14.44
N ASP A 646 -23.31 44.31 -14.94
CA ASP A 646 -22.83 43.00 -14.50
C ASP A 646 -22.23 43.06 -13.10
N ALA A 647 -21.57 44.17 -12.75
CA ALA A 647 -21.11 44.43 -11.39
C ALA A 647 -22.29 44.58 -10.39
N LEU A 648 -23.36 45.26 -10.79
CA LEU A 648 -24.58 45.38 -9.98
C LEU A 648 -25.29 44.03 -9.81
N LYS A 649 -25.42 43.25 -10.90
CA LYS A 649 -25.95 41.87 -10.82
C LYS A 649 -25.10 41.01 -9.88
N TYR A 650 -23.77 41.12 -9.96
CA TYR A 650 -22.87 40.40 -9.07
C TYR A 650 -23.07 40.81 -7.60
N LEU A 651 -23.21 42.10 -7.33
CA LEU A 651 -23.48 42.63 -6.00
C LEU A 651 -24.81 42.10 -5.41
N LEU A 652 -25.85 41.99 -6.23
CA LEU A 652 -27.14 41.39 -5.84
C LEU A 652 -27.04 39.90 -5.45
N TYR A 653 -25.99 39.19 -5.87
CA TYR A 653 -25.74 37.81 -5.42
C TYR A 653 -25.00 37.72 -4.08
N LEU A 654 -24.32 38.80 -3.66
CA LEU A 654 -23.52 38.81 -2.44
C LEU A 654 -24.32 39.20 -1.20
N ASP A 655 -25.38 39.98 -1.36
CA ASP A 655 -26.13 40.59 -0.24
C ASP A 655 -27.65 40.61 -0.47
N ASP A 656 -28.43 40.93 0.57
CA ASP A 656 -29.89 41.06 0.49
C ASP A 656 -30.28 42.28 -0.36
N VAL A 657 -31.15 42.04 -1.35
CA VAL A 657 -31.69 43.06 -2.27
C VAL A 657 -32.34 44.22 -1.51
N ASN A 658 -33.01 43.95 -0.38
CA ASN A 658 -33.70 44.98 0.39
C ASN A 658 -32.72 45.90 1.13
N GLU A 659 -31.65 45.35 1.70
CA GLU A 659 -30.61 46.16 2.33
C GLU A 659 -29.88 47.01 1.28
N LEU A 660 -29.55 46.40 0.14
CA LEU A 660 -28.92 47.10 -0.98
C LEU A 660 -29.75 48.29 -1.47
N TYR A 661 -31.06 48.10 -1.61
CA TYR A 661 -31.99 49.14 -2.04
C TYR A 661 -32.06 50.31 -1.04
N ASN A 662 -32.10 50.02 0.26
CA ASN A 662 -32.12 51.04 1.31
C ASN A 662 -30.81 51.85 1.32
N VAL A 663 -29.65 51.20 1.17
CA VAL A 663 -28.36 51.88 1.10
C VAL A 663 -28.26 52.72 -0.18
N ALA A 664 -28.73 52.20 -1.32
CA ALA A 664 -28.76 52.94 -2.58
C ALA A 664 -29.65 54.20 -2.50
N LEU A 665 -30.83 54.10 -1.88
CA LEU A 665 -31.69 55.26 -1.60
C LEU A 665 -30.99 56.31 -0.73
N GLY A 666 -30.20 55.87 0.26
CA GLY A 666 -29.43 56.74 1.15
C GLY A 666 -28.32 57.55 0.46
N LEU A 667 -27.87 57.14 -0.73
CA LEU A 667 -26.84 57.84 -1.51
C LEU A 667 -27.40 59.04 -2.30
N TYR A 668 -28.72 59.24 -2.34
CA TYR A 668 -29.41 60.33 -3.05
C TYR A 668 -29.07 60.42 -4.56
N ASP A 669 -28.69 59.31 -5.18
CA ASP A 669 -28.40 59.21 -6.61
C ASP A 669 -29.39 58.26 -7.28
N PHE A 670 -30.31 58.80 -8.08
CA PHE A 670 -31.49 58.09 -8.61
C PHE A 670 -31.27 57.43 -9.99
N GLY A 671 -30.03 57.45 -10.50
CA GLY A 671 -29.72 57.15 -11.90
C GLY A 671 -29.27 55.73 -12.23
#